data_AF-Q8NG08-F1
#
_entry.id   AF-Q8NG08-F1
#
_cell.length_a   1.000
_cell.length_b   1.000
_cell.length_c   1.000
_cell.angle_alpha   90.00
_cell.angle_beta   90.00
_cell.angle_gamma   90.00
#
_symmetry.space_group_name_H-M   'P 1'
#
loop_
_entity.id
_entity.type
_entity.pdbx_description
1 polymer ?
#
loop_
_entity_poly.entity_id
_entity_poly.type
_entity_poly.pdbx_seq_one_letter_code
_entity_poly.pdbx_strand_id
1 'polypeptide(L)'
;MARSSPYLRQLQGPLLPPRDLVEEDDDYLNDDVEEDEESVFIDAEELCSGGVKAGSLPGCLRVSICDENTQETCKVFGRFPITGAWWRVKVQVKPVVGSRSYQYQVQGFPSYFLQSDMSPPNQKHICALFLKECEVSSDDVNKFLTWVKEVSNYKNLNFENLRETLRTFHKETGRKDQKQPTQNGQEELFLDNEMSLPLENTIPFRNVMTALQFPKIMEFLPVLLPRHFKWIIGSGSKEMLKEIEEILGTHPWKLGFSKITYREWKLLRCEASWIAFCQCESLLQLMTDLEKNALIMYSRLKQICREDGHTYVEVNDLTLTLSNHMSFHAASESLKFLKDIGVVTYEKSCVFPYDLYHAERAIAFSICDLMKKPPWHLCVDVEKVLASIHTTKPENSSDDALNESKPDEVRLENPVDVVDTQDNGDHIWTNGENEINAEISEVQLDQDQVEVPLDRDQVAALEMICSNPVTVISGKGGCGKTTIVSRLFKHIEQLEEREVKKACEDFEQDQNASEEWITFTEQSQLEADKAIEVLLTAPTGKAAGLLRQKTGLHAYTLCQVNYSFYSWTQTMMTTNKPWKFSSVRVLVVDEGSLVSVGIFKSVLNLLCEHSKLSKLIILGDIRQLPSIEPGNLLKDLFETLKSRNCAIELKTNHRAESQLIVDNATRISRRQFPKFDAELNISDNPTLPISIQDKTFIFVRLPEEDASSQSSKTNHHSCLYSAVKTLLQENNLQNAKTSQFIAFRRQDCDLINDCCCKHYTGHLTKDHQSRLVFGIGDKICCTRNAYLSDLLPENISGSQQNNDLDASSEDFSGTLPDFAKNKRDFESNVRLCNGEIFFITNDVTDVTFGKRRSLTINNMAGLEVTVDFKKLMKYCRIKHAWARTIHTFQGSEEQTVVYVVGKAGRQHWQHVYTAVTRGRCRVYVIAEESQLRNAIMKNSFPRKTRLKHFLQSKLSSSGAPPADFPSPRKSSGDSGGPSTPSASPLPVVTDHAMTNDVTWSEASSPDERTLTFAERWQLSSPDGVDTDDDLPKSRASKRTCGVNDDESPSKIFMVGESPQVSSRLQNLRLNNLIPRQLFKPTDNQET
;
A
#
# COMPACT_ATOMS: atom_id res chain seq x y z
N MET A 1 -11.23 3.31 -27.93
CA MET A 1 -11.29 1.88 -28.32
C MET A 1 -12.67 1.29 -27.97
N ALA A 2 -13.70 1.58 -28.78
CA ALA A 2 -14.97 0.87 -28.73
C ALA A 2 -15.37 0.54 -30.17
N ARG A 3 -14.70 -0.43 -30.77
CA ARG A 3 -15.26 -1.08 -31.97
C ARG A 3 -16.33 -2.04 -31.43
N SER A 4 -17.60 -1.78 -31.75
CA SER A 4 -18.72 -2.66 -31.44
C SER A 4 -18.35 -4.10 -31.82
N SER A 5 -18.04 -4.93 -30.83
CA SER A 5 -17.83 -6.35 -31.05
C SER A 5 -19.18 -6.93 -31.49
N PRO A 6 -19.26 -7.67 -32.62
CA PRO A 6 -20.53 -8.14 -33.18
C PRO A 6 -21.26 -9.22 -32.36
N TYR A 7 -20.94 -9.38 -31.07
CA TYR A 7 -21.46 -10.44 -30.20
C TYR A 7 -22.07 -9.95 -28.89
N LEU A 8 -22.38 -8.65 -28.78
CA LEU A 8 -23.04 -8.09 -27.59
C LEU A 8 -24.55 -8.03 -27.78
N ARG A 9 -25.26 -8.76 -26.93
CA ARG A 9 -26.72 -8.72 -26.81
C ARG A 9 -27.07 -7.82 -25.63
N GLN A 10 -27.95 -6.86 -25.84
CA GLN A 10 -28.56 -6.12 -24.75
C GLN A 10 -29.74 -6.91 -24.20
N LEU A 11 -29.73 -7.20 -22.91
CA LEU A 11 -30.87 -7.79 -22.20
C LEU A 11 -31.55 -6.71 -21.36
N GLN A 12 -32.87 -6.69 -21.41
CA GLN A 12 -33.68 -5.81 -20.57
C GLN A 12 -34.89 -6.56 -20.04
N GLY A 13 -35.08 -6.58 -18.72
CA GLY A 13 -36.31 -7.06 -18.12
C GLY A 13 -36.21 -7.41 -16.64
N PRO A 14 -37.26 -8.00 -16.05
CA PRO A 14 -37.33 -8.24 -14.62
C PRO A 14 -36.35 -9.31 -14.15
N LEU A 15 -35.77 -9.09 -12.97
CA LEU A 15 -35.04 -10.11 -12.24
C LEU A 15 -36.03 -11.13 -11.69
N LEU A 16 -35.78 -12.41 -11.97
CA LEU A 16 -36.56 -13.50 -11.38
C LEU A 16 -36.01 -13.86 -10.01
N PRO A 17 -36.87 -14.26 -9.05
CA PRO A 17 -36.41 -14.75 -7.76
C PRO A 17 -35.46 -15.95 -7.95
N PRO A 18 -34.44 -16.10 -7.10
CA PRO A 18 -33.62 -17.31 -7.12
C PRO A 18 -34.55 -18.52 -6.93
N ARG A 19 -34.54 -19.46 -7.88
CA ARG A 19 -35.20 -20.76 -7.67
C ARG A 19 -34.54 -21.40 -6.46
N ASP A 20 -35.34 -21.99 -5.56
CA ASP A 20 -34.89 -22.63 -4.33
C ASP A 20 -33.51 -23.26 -4.51
N LEU A 21 -32.56 -22.81 -3.69
CA LEU A 21 -31.17 -23.24 -3.70
C LEU A 21 -31.13 -24.77 -3.60
N VAL A 22 -31.14 -25.45 -4.74
CA VAL A 22 -30.27 -26.60 -4.87
C VAL A 22 -28.92 -26.01 -4.53
N GLU A 23 -28.31 -26.49 -3.44
CA GLU A 23 -26.92 -26.20 -3.09
C GLU A 23 -26.02 -26.72 -4.24
N GLU A 24 -26.09 -26.08 -5.40
CA GLU A 24 -24.99 -26.10 -6.34
C GLU A 24 -23.87 -25.37 -5.61
N ASP A 25 -22.77 -26.07 -5.34
CA ASP A 25 -21.65 -25.63 -4.50
C ASP A 25 -21.23 -24.18 -4.84
N ASP A 26 -21.82 -23.19 -4.15
CA ASP A 26 -21.56 -21.75 -4.28
C ASP A 26 -20.21 -21.37 -3.63
N ASP A 27 -19.29 -22.33 -3.52
CA ASP A 27 -18.04 -22.18 -2.79
C ASP A 27 -16.87 -21.67 -3.64
N TYR A 28 -17.05 -21.46 -4.95
CA TYR A 28 -15.91 -21.08 -5.80
C TYR A 28 -16.29 -20.02 -6.84
N LEU A 29 -15.93 -18.77 -6.53
CA LEU A 29 -15.93 -17.63 -7.43
C LEU A 29 -15.09 -17.95 -8.68
N ASN A 30 -15.66 -17.88 -9.88
CA ASN A 30 -14.87 -17.86 -11.12
C ASN A 30 -14.08 -16.53 -11.17
N ASP A 31 -12.78 -16.60 -10.90
CA ASP A 31 -11.87 -15.45 -10.85
C ASP A 31 -11.47 -14.90 -12.23
N ASP A 32 -11.98 -15.45 -13.34
CA ASP A 32 -11.61 -15.02 -14.70
C ASP A 32 -12.20 -13.63 -15.10
N VAL A 33 -12.88 -12.92 -14.21
CA VAL A 33 -13.18 -11.48 -14.40
C VAL A 33 -12.12 -10.65 -13.68
N GLU A 34 -10.90 -10.70 -14.22
CA GLU A 34 -9.79 -9.83 -13.81
C GLU A 34 -10.07 -8.38 -14.26
N GLU A 35 -10.46 -7.52 -13.31
CA GLU A 35 -10.31 -6.08 -13.45
C GLU A 35 -9.24 -5.61 -12.46
N ASP A 36 -8.05 -5.33 -13.01
CA ASP A 36 -6.91 -4.68 -12.36
C ASP A 36 -7.20 -3.19 -12.08
N GLU A 37 -8.18 -2.92 -11.24
CA GLU A 37 -8.17 -1.67 -10.51
C GLU A 37 -7.73 -1.97 -9.08
N GLU A 38 -6.41 -2.07 -8.94
CA GLU A 38 -5.68 -1.99 -7.67
C GLU A 38 -6.29 -0.90 -6.78
N SER A 39 -6.23 -1.14 -5.47
CA SER A 39 -6.65 -0.13 -4.49
C SER A 39 -5.72 1.07 -4.61
N VAL A 40 -6.13 2.09 -5.36
CA VAL A 40 -5.40 3.35 -5.51
C VAL A 40 -5.22 3.97 -4.13
N PHE A 41 -4.02 4.47 -3.84
CA PHE A 41 -3.70 5.11 -2.58
C PHE A 41 -4.64 6.30 -2.26
N ILE A 42 -5.12 6.37 -1.01
CA ILE A 42 -5.96 7.45 -0.46
C ILE A 42 -5.13 8.21 0.58
N ASP A 43 -5.05 9.54 0.43
CA ASP A 43 -4.33 10.40 1.37
C ASP A 43 -5.00 10.40 2.75
N ALA A 44 -4.21 10.39 3.83
CA ALA A 44 -4.73 10.47 5.19
C ALA A 44 -5.59 11.71 5.47
N GLU A 45 -5.26 12.87 4.90
CA GLU A 45 -6.10 14.07 5.02
C GLU A 45 -7.47 13.85 4.34
N GLU A 46 -7.48 13.20 3.17
CA GLU A 46 -8.71 12.81 2.46
C GLU A 46 -9.52 11.83 3.33
N LEU A 47 -8.85 10.83 3.91
CA LEU A 47 -9.46 9.87 4.83
C LEU A 47 -10.08 10.58 6.04
N CYS A 48 -9.38 11.52 6.67
CA CYS A 48 -9.84 12.22 7.89
C CYS A 48 -10.94 13.26 7.63
N SER A 49 -11.19 13.64 6.37
CA SER A 49 -12.19 14.66 6.02
C SER A 49 -13.66 14.26 6.26
N GLY A 50 -13.90 13.07 6.82
CA GLY A 50 -15.22 12.43 6.90
C GLY A 50 -15.69 11.85 5.57
N GLY A 51 -14.79 11.71 4.59
CA GLY A 51 -15.14 11.25 3.26
C GLY A 51 -15.53 9.77 3.18
N VAL A 52 -16.40 9.48 2.23
CA VAL A 52 -16.96 8.15 1.99
C VAL A 52 -16.00 7.32 1.17
N LYS A 53 -15.56 6.18 1.71
CA LYS A 53 -14.69 5.24 0.99
C LYS A 53 -15.46 4.46 -0.07
N ALA A 54 -14.79 4.18 -1.18
CA ALA A 54 -15.25 3.20 -2.15
C ALA A 54 -15.45 1.84 -1.44
N GLY A 55 -16.61 1.23 -1.63
CA GLY A 55 -16.86 -0.15 -1.22
C GLY A 55 -16.10 -1.15 -2.11
N SER A 56 -16.18 -2.43 -1.76
CA SER A 56 -15.77 -3.49 -2.69
C SER A 56 -16.73 -3.51 -3.88
N LEU A 57 -16.21 -3.83 -5.08
CA LEU A 57 -17.07 -4.18 -6.20
C LEU A 57 -18.06 -5.29 -5.78
N PRO A 58 -19.32 -5.23 -6.27
CA PRO A 58 -20.29 -6.29 -6.01
C PRO A 58 -19.73 -7.66 -6.44
N GLY A 59 -20.06 -8.69 -5.65
CA GLY A 59 -19.74 -10.08 -6.01
C GLY A 59 -20.40 -10.46 -7.34
N CYS A 60 -19.76 -11.38 -8.07
CA CYS A 60 -20.41 -12.00 -9.22
C CYS A 60 -21.40 -13.04 -8.73
N LEU A 61 -22.61 -13.04 -9.28
CA LEU A 61 -23.66 -13.99 -8.95
C LEU A 61 -24.47 -14.33 -10.20
N ARG A 62 -25.13 -15.49 -10.17
CA ARG A 62 -26.03 -15.93 -11.24
C ARG A 62 -27.42 -15.40 -10.98
N VAL A 63 -27.97 -14.63 -11.92
CA VAL A 63 -29.37 -14.20 -11.93
C VAL A 63 -30.08 -14.78 -13.14
N SER A 64 -31.41 -14.85 -13.07
CA SER A 64 -32.23 -15.11 -14.24
C SER A 64 -32.96 -13.84 -14.62
N ILE A 65 -32.78 -13.38 -15.87
CA ILE A 65 -33.42 -12.19 -16.42
C ILE A 65 -34.41 -12.67 -17.49
N CYS A 66 -35.67 -12.25 -17.40
CA CYS A 66 -36.61 -12.44 -18.50
C CYS A 66 -36.43 -11.29 -19.50
N ASP A 67 -35.92 -11.56 -20.70
CA ASP A 67 -35.74 -10.55 -21.73
C ASP A 67 -37.09 -10.13 -22.30
N GLU A 68 -37.43 -8.85 -22.23
CA GLU A 68 -38.72 -8.35 -22.71
C GLU A 68 -38.86 -8.43 -24.22
N ASN A 69 -37.73 -8.32 -24.93
CA ASN A 69 -37.70 -8.32 -26.39
C ASN A 69 -37.96 -9.72 -26.97
N THR A 70 -37.44 -10.76 -26.34
CA THR A 70 -37.59 -12.15 -26.82
C THR A 70 -38.51 -13.02 -25.96
N GLN A 71 -38.93 -12.53 -24.80
CA GLN A 71 -39.65 -13.28 -23.76
C GLN A 71 -38.90 -14.53 -23.26
N GLU A 72 -37.58 -14.60 -23.48
CA GLU A 72 -36.75 -15.72 -23.04
C GLU A 72 -36.21 -15.47 -21.63
N THR A 73 -36.16 -16.53 -20.81
CA THR A 73 -35.45 -16.48 -19.52
C THR A 73 -33.97 -16.80 -19.75
N CYS A 74 -33.12 -15.80 -19.64
CA CYS A 74 -31.67 -15.92 -19.79
C CYS A 74 -31.01 -16.09 -18.40
N LYS A 75 -30.15 -17.11 -18.26
CA LYS A 75 -29.28 -17.24 -17.08
C LYS A 75 -28.04 -16.37 -17.30
N VAL A 76 -27.82 -15.41 -16.42
CA VAL A 76 -26.79 -14.38 -16.57
C VAL A 76 -25.86 -14.41 -15.37
N PHE A 77 -24.55 -14.51 -15.64
CA PHE A 77 -23.51 -14.40 -14.62
C PHE A 77 -22.86 -13.01 -14.68
N GLY A 78 -22.91 -12.28 -13.57
CA GLY A 78 -22.40 -10.90 -13.53
C GLY A 78 -22.47 -10.28 -12.15
N ARG A 79 -22.10 -8.99 -12.07
CA ARG A 79 -22.11 -8.22 -10.82
C ARG A 79 -23.46 -7.52 -10.65
N PHE A 80 -24.27 -8.02 -9.72
CA PHE A 80 -25.59 -7.45 -9.42
C PHE A 80 -25.60 -6.94 -7.98
N PRO A 81 -25.37 -5.63 -7.73
CA PRO A 81 -25.41 -5.09 -6.38
C PRO A 81 -26.76 -5.28 -5.66
N ILE A 82 -27.86 -5.41 -6.41
CA ILE A 82 -29.21 -5.65 -5.89
C ILE A 82 -29.89 -6.74 -6.75
N THR A 83 -30.62 -7.66 -6.11
CA THR A 83 -31.18 -8.87 -6.73
C THR A 83 -32.70 -9.06 -6.57
N GLY A 84 -33.40 -8.13 -5.92
CA GLY A 84 -34.84 -8.24 -5.67
C GLY A 84 -35.69 -8.39 -6.94
N ALA A 85 -36.76 -9.18 -6.85
CA ALA A 85 -37.64 -9.49 -7.99
C ALA A 85 -38.45 -8.28 -8.52
N TRP A 86 -38.53 -7.20 -7.74
CA TRP A 86 -39.16 -5.93 -8.12
C TRP A 86 -38.26 -5.02 -8.96
N TRP A 87 -37.04 -5.42 -9.27
CA TRP A 87 -36.15 -4.66 -10.15
C TRP A 87 -36.23 -5.18 -11.59
N ARG A 88 -36.32 -4.25 -12.53
CA ARG A 88 -35.96 -4.47 -13.93
C ARG A 88 -34.51 -4.06 -14.12
N VAL A 89 -33.77 -4.86 -14.86
CA VAL A 89 -32.36 -4.62 -15.14
C VAL A 89 -32.13 -4.48 -16.64
N LYS A 90 -31.23 -3.57 -17.02
CA LYS A 90 -30.73 -3.43 -18.38
C LYS A 90 -29.23 -3.66 -18.37
N VAL A 91 -28.76 -4.59 -19.18
CA VAL A 91 -27.35 -5.03 -19.14
C VAL A 91 -26.87 -5.52 -20.51
N GLN A 92 -25.60 -5.28 -20.83
CA GLN A 92 -24.96 -5.84 -22.01
C GLN A 92 -24.36 -7.20 -21.68
N VAL A 93 -24.60 -8.21 -22.51
CA VAL A 93 -24.12 -9.57 -22.26
C VAL A 93 -23.45 -10.20 -23.48
N LYS A 94 -22.53 -11.12 -23.21
CA LYS A 94 -21.88 -11.98 -24.20
C LYS A 94 -22.27 -13.44 -23.96
N PRO A 95 -22.56 -14.24 -25.00
CA PRO A 95 -22.80 -15.66 -24.84
C PRO A 95 -21.54 -16.40 -24.36
N VAL A 96 -21.70 -17.35 -23.43
CA VAL A 96 -20.59 -18.19 -22.94
C VAL A 96 -20.31 -19.30 -23.96
N VAL A 97 -19.10 -19.31 -24.52
CA VAL A 97 -18.67 -20.30 -25.52
C VAL A 97 -18.65 -21.70 -24.88
N GLY A 98 -19.34 -22.67 -25.50
CA GLY A 98 -19.36 -24.08 -25.05
C GLY A 98 -20.53 -24.49 -24.15
N SER A 99 -21.40 -23.55 -23.74
CA SER A 99 -22.61 -23.89 -22.97
C SER A 99 -23.76 -24.30 -23.89
N ARG A 100 -24.36 -25.48 -23.65
CA ARG A 100 -25.60 -25.94 -24.34
C ARG A 100 -26.87 -25.23 -23.85
N SER A 101 -26.78 -24.44 -22.79
CA SER A 101 -27.90 -23.66 -22.23
C SER A 101 -27.63 -22.18 -22.43
N TYR A 102 -28.71 -21.39 -22.58
CA TYR A 102 -28.74 -19.92 -22.73
C TYR A 102 -28.07 -19.19 -21.54
N GLN A 103 -26.76 -19.35 -21.42
CA GLN A 103 -25.90 -18.78 -20.40
C GLN A 103 -25.12 -17.62 -20.99
N TYR A 104 -25.22 -16.49 -20.30
CA TYR A 104 -24.61 -15.24 -20.70
C TYR A 104 -23.71 -14.71 -19.59
N GLN A 105 -22.63 -14.04 -19.98
CA GLN A 105 -21.76 -13.30 -19.10
C GLN A 105 -21.98 -11.81 -19.29
N VAL A 106 -22.17 -11.06 -18.20
CA VAL A 106 -22.32 -9.61 -18.23
C VAL A 106 -21.01 -8.95 -18.68
N GLN A 107 -21.14 -7.95 -19.56
CA GLN A 107 -20.10 -6.96 -19.81
C GLN A 107 -20.49 -5.63 -19.15
N GLY A 108 -19.70 -5.20 -18.15
CA GLY A 108 -19.95 -3.97 -17.40
C GLY A 108 -20.87 -4.17 -16.19
N PHE A 109 -21.66 -3.16 -15.87
CA PHE A 109 -22.58 -3.16 -14.72
C PHE A 109 -24.03 -2.93 -15.19
N PRO A 110 -25.03 -3.46 -14.45
CA PRO A 110 -26.44 -3.32 -14.82
C PRO A 110 -26.99 -1.94 -14.43
N SER A 111 -27.88 -1.41 -15.27
CA SER A 111 -28.79 -0.31 -14.89
C SER A 111 -30.05 -0.88 -14.25
N TYR A 112 -30.57 -0.22 -13.22
CA TYR A 112 -31.76 -0.66 -12.48
C TYR A 112 -32.95 0.26 -12.70
N PHE A 113 -34.13 -0.34 -12.83
CA PHE A 113 -35.42 0.33 -12.93
C PHE A 113 -36.39 -0.32 -11.96
N LEU A 114 -37.08 0.46 -11.14
CA LEU A 114 -38.08 -0.08 -10.23
C LEU A 114 -39.37 -0.43 -10.99
N GLN A 115 -39.93 -1.61 -10.73
CA GLN A 115 -41.29 -1.96 -11.16
C GLN A 115 -42.29 -1.27 -10.22
N SER A 116 -42.53 0.03 -10.39
CA SER A 116 -43.34 0.83 -9.48
C SER A 116 -44.77 0.30 -9.30
N ASP A 117 -45.34 -0.27 -10.36
CA ASP A 117 -46.66 -0.91 -10.41
C ASP A 117 -46.70 -2.35 -9.89
N MET A 118 -45.56 -2.90 -9.46
CA MET A 118 -45.38 -4.30 -9.08
C MET A 118 -45.78 -5.30 -10.20
N SER A 119 -45.66 -4.90 -11.48
CA SER A 119 -45.95 -5.72 -12.69
C SER A 119 -47.25 -6.54 -12.60
N PRO A 120 -48.42 -5.89 -12.77
CA PRO A 120 -49.71 -6.57 -12.83
C PRO A 120 -49.72 -7.70 -13.89
N PRO A 121 -50.30 -8.88 -13.60
CA PRO A 121 -51.13 -9.23 -12.44
C PRO A 121 -50.35 -9.82 -11.25
N ASN A 122 -49.01 -9.79 -11.24
CA ASN A 122 -48.18 -10.44 -10.22
C ASN A 122 -47.93 -9.58 -8.96
N GLN A 123 -48.71 -8.52 -8.75
CA GLN A 123 -48.53 -7.57 -7.64
C GLN A 123 -48.50 -8.26 -6.27
N LYS A 124 -49.39 -9.22 -6.05
CA LYS A 124 -49.43 -10.02 -4.81
C LYS A 124 -48.10 -10.73 -4.55
N HIS A 125 -47.52 -11.34 -5.58
CA HIS A 125 -46.30 -12.11 -5.47
C HIS A 125 -45.08 -11.22 -5.24
N ILE A 126 -44.96 -10.12 -6.00
CA ILE A 126 -43.88 -9.15 -5.84
C ILE A 126 -43.93 -8.49 -4.46
N CYS A 127 -45.11 -8.09 -4.00
CA CYS A 127 -45.29 -7.54 -2.66
C CYS A 127 -44.93 -8.57 -1.56
N ALA A 128 -45.34 -9.83 -1.71
CA ALA A 128 -44.99 -10.89 -0.78
C ALA A 128 -43.47 -11.10 -0.67
N LEU A 129 -42.78 -11.19 -1.81
CA LEU A 129 -41.32 -11.32 -1.86
C LEU A 129 -40.62 -10.10 -1.24
N PHE A 130 -41.12 -8.90 -1.54
CA PHE A 130 -40.57 -7.66 -0.99
C PHE A 130 -40.70 -7.58 0.53
N LEU A 131 -41.89 -7.85 1.08
CA LEU A 131 -42.10 -7.81 2.52
C LEU A 131 -41.32 -8.91 3.24
N LYS A 132 -41.20 -10.10 2.65
CA LYS A 132 -40.37 -11.19 3.18
C LYS A 132 -38.89 -10.79 3.26
N GLU A 133 -38.36 -10.14 2.22
CA GLU A 133 -36.98 -9.63 2.21
C GLU A 133 -36.76 -8.49 3.22
N CYS A 134 -37.81 -7.72 3.51
CA CYS A 134 -37.81 -6.71 4.57
C CYS A 134 -38.06 -7.29 5.98
N GLU A 135 -37.81 -8.60 6.18
CA GLU A 135 -37.90 -9.29 7.49
C GLU A 135 -39.31 -9.31 8.13
N VAL A 136 -40.37 -9.18 7.33
CA VAL A 136 -41.75 -9.38 7.82
C VAL A 136 -42.05 -10.87 7.90
N SER A 137 -42.65 -11.31 9.01
CA SER A 137 -43.06 -12.71 9.19
C SER A 137 -44.00 -13.15 8.06
N SER A 138 -43.85 -14.39 7.59
CA SER A 138 -44.71 -14.94 6.52
C SER A 138 -46.21 -14.84 6.88
N ASP A 139 -46.54 -14.98 8.17
CA ASP A 139 -47.91 -14.86 8.67
C ASP A 139 -48.43 -13.43 8.55
N ASP A 140 -47.63 -12.44 8.91
CA ASP A 140 -48.05 -11.03 8.82
C ASP A 140 -48.10 -10.55 7.37
N VAL A 141 -47.22 -11.05 6.50
CA VAL A 141 -47.33 -10.84 5.04
C VAL A 141 -48.66 -11.39 4.52
N ASN A 142 -49.05 -12.60 4.93
CA ASN A 142 -50.31 -13.20 4.50
C ASN A 142 -51.54 -12.46 5.07
N LYS A 143 -51.49 -12.02 6.34
CA LYS A 143 -52.55 -11.18 6.93
C LYS A 143 -52.69 -9.87 6.19
N PHE A 144 -51.59 -9.18 5.90
CA PHE A 144 -51.58 -7.93 5.14
C PHE A 144 -52.15 -8.13 3.74
N LEU A 145 -51.68 -9.13 2.98
CA LEU A 145 -52.17 -9.40 1.63
C LEU A 145 -53.65 -9.82 1.61
N THR A 146 -54.14 -10.47 2.67
CA THR A 146 -55.57 -10.80 2.82
C THR A 146 -56.38 -9.55 3.10
N TRP A 147 -55.91 -8.70 4.02
CA TRP A 147 -56.53 -7.40 4.33
C TRP A 147 -56.58 -6.47 3.11
N VAL A 148 -55.50 -6.38 2.32
CA VAL A 148 -55.47 -5.58 1.09
C VAL A 148 -56.54 -6.05 0.11
N LYS A 149 -56.81 -7.37 0.03
CA LYS A 149 -57.88 -7.95 -0.79
C LYS A 149 -59.28 -7.64 -0.26
N GLU A 150 -59.44 -7.47 1.06
CA GLU A 150 -60.71 -7.21 1.73
C GLU A 150 -61.09 -5.72 1.71
N VAL A 151 -60.12 -4.84 2.01
CA VAL A 151 -60.34 -3.39 2.12
C VAL A 151 -60.19 -2.69 0.77
N SER A 152 -59.38 -3.25 -0.13
CA SER A 152 -59.08 -2.67 -1.44
C SER A 152 -58.97 -3.77 -2.52
N ASN A 153 -58.36 -3.45 -3.66
CA ASN A 153 -58.04 -4.43 -4.69
C ASN A 153 -56.54 -4.38 -4.95
N TYR A 154 -55.91 -5.54 -5.22
CA TYR A 154 -54.47 -5.59 -5.56
C TYR A 154 -54.10 -4.68 -6.74
N LYS A 155 -55.06 -4.38 -7.63
CA LYS A 155 -54.89 -3.42 -8.74
C LYS A 155 -54.46 -2.03 -8.30
N ASN A 156 -54.79 -1.63 -7.07
CA ASN A 156 -54.43 -0.33 -6.54
C ASN A 156 -53.11 -0.37 -5.77
N LEU A 157 -52.54 -1.54 -5.44
CA LEU A 157 -51.31 -1.64 -4.66
C LEU A 157 -50.08 -1.38 -5.54
N ASN A 158 -49.25 -0.42 -5.15
CA ASN A 158 -48.01 -0.08 -5.84
C ASN A 158 -46.94 0.36 -4.81
N PHE A 159 -45.68 0.53 -5.23
CA PHE A 159 -44.64 0.92 -4.27
C PHE A 159 -44.78 2.35 -3.72
N GLU A 160 -45.49 3.23 -4.43
CA GLU A 160 -45.74 4.61 -4.01
C GLU A 160 -46.71 4.68 -2.82
N ASN A 161 -47.78 3.88 -2.84
CA ASN A 161 -48.79 3.84 -1.79
C ASN A 161 -48.57 2.73 -0.74
N LEU A 162 -47.61 1.83 -0.96
CA LEU A 162 -47.33 0.72 -0.04
C LEU A 162 -47.06 1.21 1.39
N ARG A 163 -46.32 2.31 1.54
CA ARG A 163 -46.03 2.91 2.85
C ARG A 163 -47.30 3.32 3.60
N GLU A 164 -48.19 4.04 2.93
CA GLU A 164 -49.45 4.50 3.53
C GLU A 164 -50.38 3.32 3.81
N THR A 165 -50.46 2.37 2.88
CA THR A 165 -51.26 1.15 2.98
C THR A 165 -50.84 0.28 4.17
N LEU A 166 -49.54 0.15 4.42
CA LEU A 166 -49.02 -0.55 5.60
C LEU A 166 -49.37 0.20 6.90
N ARG A 167 -49.25 1.54 6.91
CA ARG A 167 -49.63 2.34 8.08
C ARG A 167 -51.13 2.21 8.41
N THR A 168 -51.99 2.21 7.39
CA THR A 168 -53.43 1.99 7.58
C THR A 168 -53.73 0.60 8.11
N PHE A 169 -53.05 -0.43 7.58
CA PHE A 169 -53.18 -1.79 8.09
C PHE A 169 -52.82 -1.87 9.58
N HIS A 170 -51.65 -1.38 9.99
CA HIS A 170 -51.24 -1.40 11.40
C HIS A 170 -52.19 -0.63 12.32
N LYS A 171 -52.72 0.53 11.88
CA LYS A 171 -53.73 1.30 12.62
C LYS A 171 -55.02 0.50 12.82
N GLU A 172 -55.46 -0.27 11.83
CA GLU A 172 -56.68 -1.09 11.93
C GLU A 172 -56.48 -2.36 12.76
N THR A 173 -55.35 -3.04 12.63
CA THR A 173 -55.04 -4.25 13.41
C THR A 173 -54.85 -3.91 14.89
N GLY A 174 -54.13 -2.82 15.21
CA GLY A 174 -53.96 -2.36 16.59
C GLY A 174 -55.30 -2.00 17.28
N ARG A 175 -56.27 -1.45 16.53
CA ARG A 175 -57.63 -1.19 17.03
C ARG A 175 -58.44 -2.46 17.29
N LYS A 176 -58.13 -3.57 16.62
CA LYS A 176 -58.81 -4.86 16.83
C LYS A 176 -58.25 -5.60 18.06
N ASP A 177 -56.93 -5.54 18.30
CA ASP A 177 -56.29 -6.22 19.43
C ASP A 177 -56.51 -5.49 20.78
N GLN A 178 -56.71 -4.17 20.78
CA GLN A 178 -57.10 -3.42 22.00
C GLN A 178 -58.55 -3.68 22.46
N LYS A 179 -59.30 -4.56 21.80
CA LYS A 179 -60.57 -5.08 22.33
C LYS A 179 -60.32 -6.27 23.27
N GLN A 180 -59.49 -6.08 24.30
CA GLN A 180 -59.67 -6.78 25.57
C GLN A 180 -59.93 -5.73 26.66
N PRO A 181 -61.04 -5.87 27.43
CA PRO A 181 -61.58 -4.79 28.21
C PRO A 181 -60.85 -4.69 29.55
N THR A 182 -59.69 -4.05 29.57
CA THR A 182 -59.17 -3.53 30.84
C THR A 182 -59.80 -2.17 31.05
N GLN A 183 -60.82 -2.16 31.91
CA GLN A 183 -61.41 -0.96 32.49
C GLN A 183 -60.28 -0.08 33.04
N ASN A 184 -59.99 1.02 32.37
CA ASN A 184 -59.75 2.33 32.98
C ASN A 184 -59.56 3.34 31.86
N GLY A 185 -60.52 4.27 31.79
CA GLY A 185 -60.49 5.38 30.88
C GLY A 185 -59.35 6.32 31.23
N GLN A 186 -58.26 6.19 30.50
CA GLN A 186 -57.41 7.31 30.15
C GLN A 186 -57.22 7.21 28.65
N GLU A 187 -57.90 8.11 27.93
CA GLU A 187 -57.54 8.51 26.58
C GLU A 187 -56.11 9.08 26.66
N GLU A 188 -55.12 8.19 26.73
CA GLU A 188 -53.75 8.57 26.45
C GLU A 188 -53.74 9.02 24.99
N LEU A 189 -53.68 10.35 24.84
CA LEU A 189 -53.21 11.05 23.66
C LEU A 189 -51.90 10.40 23.19
N PHE A 190 -52.00 9.33 22.40
CA PHE A 190 -50.92 8.90 21.53
C PHE A 190 -50.75 10.04 20.53
N LEU A 191 -49.89 10.98 20.90
CA LEU A 191 -49.33 12.00 20.02
C LEU A 191 -49.05 11.34 18.67
N ASP A 192 -49.55 11.98 17.60
CA ASP A 192 -49.31 11.69 16.18
C ASP A 192 -47.81 11.83 15.79
N ASN A 193 -46.89 11.48 16.69
CA ASN A 193 -45.48 11.33 16.39
C ASN A 193 -45.33 10.08 15.51
N GLU A 194 -45.40 10.30 14.19
CA GLU A 194 -44.80 9.52 13.12
C GLU A 194 -44.23 8.17 13.57
N MET A 195 -45.11 7.19 13.81
CA MET A 195 -44.68 5.83 14.12
C MET A 195 -44.03 5.27 12.85
N SER A 196 -42.70 5.36 12.77
CA SER A 196 -41.91 4.72 11.73
C SER A 196 -42.15 3.22 11.82
N LEU A 197 -42.67 2.59 10.76
CA LEU A 197 -42.81 1.15 10.75
C LEU A 197 -41.40 0.52 10.86
N PRO A 198 -41.20 -0.56 11.64
CA PRO A 198 -39.89 -1.23 11.74
C PRO A 198 -39.29 -1.56 10.37
N LEU A 199 -40.17 -1.89 9.40
CA LEU A 199 -39.87 -2.12 7.98
C LEU A 199 -39.09 -0.98 7.32
N GLU A 200 -39.34 0.28 7.69
CA GLU A 200 -38.77 1.46 7.02
C GLU A 200 -37.25 1.56 7.20
N ASN A 201 -36.70 0.87 8.20
CA ASN A 201 -35.27 0.82 8.46
C ASN A 201 -34.54 -0.30 7.71
N THR A 202 -35.28 -1.22 7.09
CA THR A 202 -34.70 -2.34 6.34
C THR A 202 -34.04 -1.84 5.05
N ILE A 203 -32.93 -2.47 4.66
CA ILE A 203 -32.17 -2.12 3.45
C ILE A 203 -33.04 -2.21 2.19
N PRO A 204 -33.83 -3.28 1.96
CA PRO A 204 -34.64 -3.39 0.75
C PRO A 204 -35.70 -2.29 0.66
N PHE A 205 -36.34 -1.94 1.79
CA PHE A 205 -37.32 -0.86 1.82
C PHE A 205 -36.70 0.49 1.49
N ARG A 206 -35.56 0.82 2.10
CA ARG A 206 -34.82 2.06 1.80
C ARG A 206 -34.44 2.14 0.32
N ASN A 207 -33.90 1.05 -0.25
CA ASN A 207 -33.51 1.03 -1.66
C ASN A 207 -34.69 1.31 -2.60
N VAL A 208 -35.87 0.73 -2.33
CA VAL A 208 -37.07 0.99 -3.12
C VAL A 208 -37.55 2.44 -2.97
N MET A 209 -37.55 2.97 -1.75
CA MET A 209 -37.95 4.36 -1.51
C MET A 209 -36.98 5.36 -2.17
N THR A 210 -35.68 5.08 -2.12
CA THR A 210 -34.63 5.84 -2.83
C THR A 210 -34.86 5.76 -4.34
N ALA A 211 -35.17 4.60 -4.89
CA ALA A 211 -35.42 4.43 -6.32
C ALA A 211 -36.69 5.13 -6.82
N LEU A 212 -37.73 5.23 -6.00
CA LEU A 212 -38.93 6.02 -6.32
C LEU A 212 -38.61 7.52 -6.40
N GLN A 213 -37.75 8.02 -5.52
CA GLN A 213 -37.40 9.45 -5.46
C GLN A 213 -36.32 9.84 -6.46
N PHE A 214 -35.37 8.94 -6.74
CA PHE A 214 -34.15 9.22 -7.50
C PHE A 214 -33.92 8.14 -8.58
N PRO A 215 -34.73 8.14 -9.66
CA PRO A 215 -34.64 7.12 -10.70
C PRO A 215 -33.34 7.18 -11.51
N LYS A 216 -32.77 8.37 -11.79
CA LYS A 216 -31.52 8.47 -12.57
C LYS A 216 -30.33 7.89 -11.80
N ILE A 217 -30.31 8.02 -10.47
CA ILE A 217 -29.32 7.35 -9.63
C ILE A 217 -29.34 5.85 -9.89
N MET A 218 -30.52 5.23 -9.87
CA MET A 218 -30.64 3.78 -10.07
C MET A 218 -30.27 3.33 -11.50
N GLU A 219 -30.52 4.18 -12.50
CA GLU A 219 -30.19 3.91 -13.88
C GLU A 219 -28.68 4.02 -14.17
N PHE A 220 -28.04 5.12 -13.74
CA PHE A 220 -26.69 5.47 -14.19
C PHE A 220 -25.60 5.20 -13.15
N LEU A 221 -25.87 5.41 -11.86
CA LEU A 221 -24.84 5.30 -10.83
C LEU A 221 -24.20 3.91 -10.69
N PRO A 222 -24.91 2.77 -10.85
CA PRO A 222 -24.27 1.46 -10.82
C PRO A 222 -23.26 1.26 -11.95
N VAL A 223 -23.49 1.89 -13.10
CA VAL A 223 -22.61 1.85 -14.28
C VAL A 223 -21.42 2.78 -14.11
N LEU A 224 -21.68 4.01 -13.67
CA LEU A 224 -20.65 5.03 -13.50
C LEU A 224 -19.74 4.77 -12.30
N LEU A 225 -20.31 4.38 -11.17
CA LEU A 225 -19.65 4.32 -9.86
C LEU A 225 -20.01 3.02 -9.10
N PRO A 226 -19.66 1.84 -9.65
CA PRO A 226 -20.07 0.55 -9.11
C PRO A 226 -19.60 0.27 -7.67
N ARG A 227 -18.49 0.87 -7.26
CA ARG A 227 -17.91 0.71 -5.90
C ARG A 227 -18.66 1.53 -4.84
N HIS A 228 -19.25 2.65 -5.23
CA HIS A 228 -19.92 3.57 -4.31
C HIS A 228 -21.43 3.38 -4.32
N PHE A 229 -22.00 2.83 -5.39
CA PHE A 229 -23.45 2.68 -5.58
C PHE A 229 -24.18 2.11 -4.36
N LYS A 230 -23.76 0.93 -3.85
CA LYS A 230 -24.42 0.27 -2.71
C LYS A 230 -24.40 1.13 -1.43
N TRP A 231 -23.32 1.88 -1.22
CA TRP A 231 -23.23 2.79 -0.08
C TRP A 231 -24.11 4.02 -0.29
N ILE A 232 -24.06 4.63 -1.48
CA ILE A 232 -24.82 5.86 -1.78
C ILE A 232 -26.31 5.62 -1.59
N ILE A 233 -26.85 4.50 -2.07
CA ILE A 233 -28.29 4.18 -1.91
C ILE A 233 -28.68 3.81 -0.47
N GLY A 234 -27.77 3.21 0.31
CA GLY A 234 -28.07 2.64 1.63
C GLY A 234 -27.76 3.58 2.80
N SER A 235 -26.79 4.50 2.62
CA SER A 235 -26.27 5.37 3.67
C SER A 235 -26.06 6.82 3.22
N GLY A 236 -26.35 7.16 1.95
CA GLY A 236 -26.32 8.53 1.48
C GLY A 236 -27.40 9.39 2.17
N SER A 237 -27.07 10.64 2.48
CA SER A 237 -28.08 11.59 2.96
C SER A 237 -29.07 11.92 1.85
N LYS A 238 -30.31 12.28 2.22
CA LYS A 238 -31.35 12.63 1.24
C LYS A 238 -30.94 13.86 0.41
N GLU A 239 -30.20 14.78 1.02
CA GLU A 239 -29.63 15.97 0.37
C GLU A 239 -28.59 15.57 -0.68
N MET A 240 -27.65 14.70 -0.34
CA MET A 240 -26.63 14.19 -1.27
C MET A 240 -27.27 13.47 -2.46
N LEU A 241 -28.26 12.60 -2.21
CA LEU A 241 -28.97 11.89 -3.27
C LEU A 241 -29.68 12.87 -4.21
N LYS A 242 -30.36 13.88 -3.67
CA LYS A 242 -31.03 14.90 -4.48
C LYS A 242 -30.07 15.67 -5.39
N GLU A 243 -28.91 16.06 -4.87
CA GLU A 243 -27.86 16.73 -5.66
C GLU A 243 -27.31 15.83 -6.76
N ILE A 244 -27.06 14.55 -6.46
CA ILE A 244 -26.55 13.59 -7.46
C ILE A 244 -27.59 13.38 -8.58
N GLU A 245 -28.87 13.23 -8.24
CA GLU A 245 -29.97 13.09 -9.21
C GLU A 245 -30.07 14.33 -10.12
N GLU A 246 -29.94 15.53 -9.55
CA GLU A 246 -29.92 16.79 -10.29
C GLU A 246 -28.73 16.87 -11.25
N ILE A 247 -27.54 16.46 -10.80
CA ILE A 247 -26.31 16.50 -11.59
C ILE A 247 -26.30 15.48 -12.71
N LEU A 248 -26.83 14.28 -12.47
CA LEU A 248 -27.09 13.31 -13.53
C LEU A 248 -28.05 13.87 -14.60
N GLY A 249 -28.91 14.84 -14.22
CA GLY A 249 -29.80 15.55 -15.13
C GLY A 249 -29.25 16.81 -15.80
N THR A 250 -28.18 17.41 -15.27
CA THR A 250 -27.68 18.73 -15.69
C THR A 250 -26.23 18.69 -16.15
N HIS A 251 -25.32 18.22 -15.29
CA HIS A 251 -23.87 18.26 -15.50
C HIS A 251 -23.19 16.93 -15.15
N PRO A 252 -23.52 15.81 -15.84
CA PRO A 252 -23.02 14.49 -15.48
C PRO A 252 -21.48 14.37 -15.55
N TRP A 253 -20.81 15.25 -16.31
CA TRP A 253 -19.35 15.27 -16.46
C TRP A 253 -18.62 15.48 -15.13
N LYS A 254 -19.25 16.11 -14.14
CA LYS A 254 -18.68 16.32 -12.80
C LYS A 254 -18.26 15.01 -12.13
N LEU A 255 -18.99 13.91 -12.39
CA LEU A 255 -18.69 12.58 -11.87
C LEU A 255 -17.40 12.00 -12.45
N GLY A 256 -16.89 12.54 -13.56
CA GLY A 256 -15.65 12.12 -14.19
C GLY A 256 -14.38 12.70 -13.58
N PHE A 257 -14.49 13.45 -12.47
CA PHE A 257 -13.33 14.02 -11.79
C PHE A 257 -13.40 13.76 -10.28
N SER A 258 -12.53 12.87 -9.80
CA SER A 258 -12.44 12.51 -8.36
C SER A 258 -12.28 13.72 -7.43
N LYS A 259 -11.60 14.78 -7.87
CA LYS A 259 -11.44 16.00 -7.08
C LYS A 259 -12.75 16.78 -6.91
N ILE A 260 -13.61 16.80 -7.93
CA ILE A 260 -14.91 17.48 -7.87
C ILE A 260 -15.84 16.70 -6.95
N THR A 261 -15.93 15.38 -7.15
CA THR A 261 -16.79 14.51 -6.33
C THR A 261 -16.38 14.52 -4.86
N TYR A 262 -15.08 14.61 -4.57
CA TYR A 262 -14.57 14.80 -3.23
C TYR A 262 -14.91 16.20 -2.65
N ARG A 263 -14.75 17.26 -3.44
CA ARG A 263 -15.03 18.64 -2.99
C ARG A 263 -16.51 18.88 -2.71
N GLU A 264 -17.39 18.37 -3.57
CA GLU A 264 -18.84 18.61 -3.50
C GLU A 264 -19.54 17.61 -2.56
N TRP A 265 -19.18 16.32 -2.57
CA TRP A 265 -19.92 15.28 -1.82
C TRP A 265 -19.08 14.47 -0.84
N LYS A 266 -17.81 14.84 -0.63
CA LYS A 266 -16.87 14.07 0.20
C LYS A 266 -16.75 12.61 -0.24
N LEU A 267 -17.03 12.29 -1.51
CA LEU A 267 -16.86 10.94 -2.05
C LEU A 267 -15.37 10.72 -2.38
N LEU A 268 -14.70 9.87 -1.61
CA LEU A 268 -13.26 9.63 -1.77
C LEU A 268 -12.97 8.88 -3.06
N ARG A 269 -12.03 9.41 -3.84
CA ARG A 269 -11.56 8.85 -5.13
C ARG A 269 -12.69 8.36 -6.05
N CYS A 270 -13.83 9.05 -6.02
CA CYS A 270 -15.01 8.68 -6.77
C CYS A 270 -14.95 9.26 -8.18
N GLU A 271 -14.66 8.43 -9.19
CA GLU A 271 -14.52 8.89 -10.56
C GLU A 271 -15.13 7.91 -11.56
N ALA A 272 -16.02 8.42 -12.41
CA ALA A 272 -16.57 7.68 -13.53
C ALA A 272 -15.57 7.71 -14.70
N SER A 273 -15.23 6.53 -15.22
CA SER A 273 -14.37 6.43 -16.40
C SER A 273 -15.08 6.92 -17.66
N TRP A 274 -14.31 7.38 -18.65
CA TRP A 274 -14.87 7.71 -19.96
C TRP A 274 -15.63 6.53 -20.59
N ILE A 275 -15.15 5.30 -20.39
CA ILE A 275 -15.80 4.09 -20.87
C ILE A 275 -17.19 3.92 -20.21
N ALA A 276 -17.32 4.22 -18.92
CA ALA A 276 -18.60 4.17 -18.22
C ALA A 276 -19.58 5.22 -18.77
N PHE A 277 -19.11 6.45 -19.06
CA PHE A 277 -19.94 7.45 -19.73
C PHE A 277 -20.37 7.01 -21.14
N CYS A 278 -19.50 6.35 -21.91
CA CYS A 278 -19.87 5.78 -23.21
C CYS A 278 -20.95 4.70 -23.13
N GLN A 279 -21.11 4.02 -21.99
CA GLN A 279 -22.21 3.08 -21.79
C GLN A 279 -23.54 3.79 -21.50
N CYS A 280 -23.50 5.06 -21.09
CA CYS A 280 -24.65 5.88 -20.77
C CYS A 280 -24.87 6.98 -21.83
N GLU A 281 -25.34 6.60 -23.02
CA GLU A 281 -25.50 7.50 -24.17
C GLU A 281 -26.38 8.74 -23.87
N SER A 282 -27.43 8.58 -23.07
CA SER A 282 -28.30 9.67 -22.64
C SER A 282 -27.56 10.75 -21.84
N LEU A 283 -26.57 10.38 -21.03
CA LEU A 283 -25.77 11.35 -20.27
C LEU A 283 -24.77 12.09 -21.17
N LEU A 284 -24.27 11.44 -22.23
CA LEU A 284 -23.39 12.10 -23.19
C LEU A 284 -24.10 13.22 -23.95
N GLN A 285 -25.42 13.11 -24.18
CA GLN A 285 -26.20 14.15 -24.85
C GLN A 285 -26.35 15.43 -24.00
N LEU A 286 -26.23 15.32 -22.67
CA LEU A 286 -26.28 16.45 -21.74
C LEU A 286 -24.95 17.22 -21.65
N MET A 287 -23.85 16.61 -22.11
CA MET A 287 -22.52 17.23 -22.05
C MET A 287 -22.21 18.00 -23.32
N THR A 288 -21.56 19.15 -23.16
CA THR A 288 -20.95 19.90 -24.26
C THR A 288 -19.74 19.15 -24.83
N ASP A 289 -19.35 19.46 -26.07
CA ASP A 289 -18.16 18.85 -26.66
C ASP A 289 -16.88 19.23 -25.91
N LEU A 290 -16.84 20.43 -25.32
CA LEU A 290 -15.73 20.85 -24.45
C LEU A 290 -15.60 19.97 -23.21
N GLU A 291 -16.71 19.64 -22.54
CA GLU A 291 -16.71 18.76 -21.37
C GLU A 291 -16.32 17.32 -21.72
N LYS A 292 -16.83 16.80 -22.85
CA LYS A 292 -16.44 15.47 -23.37
C LYS A 292 -14.95 15.42 -23.69
N ASN A 293 -14.44 16.43 -24.40
CA ASN A 293 -13.03 16.53 -24.75
C ASN A 293 -12.16 16.65 -23.48
N ALA A 294 -12.58 17.42 -22.48
CA ALA A 294 -11.89 17.51 -21.19
C ALA A 294 -11.79 16.16 -20.47
N LEU A 295 -12.88 15.36 -20.44
CA LEU A 295 -12.87 14.01 -19.86
C LEU A 295 -11.92 13.07 -20.61
N ILE A 296 -11.93 13.09 -21.95
CA ILE A 296 -11.03 12.28 -22.78
C ILE A 296 -9.57 12.69 -22.53
N MET A 297 -9.28 13.99 -22.55
CA MET A 297 -7.94 14.54 -22.29
C MET A 297 -7.43 14.12 -20.91
N TYR A 298 -8.26 14.27 -19.87
CA TYR A 298 -7.89 13.92 -18.51
C TYR A 298 -7.68 12.41 -18.33
N SER A 299 -8.57 11.59 -18.89
CA SER A 299 -8.43 10.13 -18.89
C SER A 299 -7.13 9.70 -19.56
N ARG A 300 -6.78 10.32 -20.70
CA ARG A 300 -5.54 10.00 -21.43
C ARG A 300 -4.30 10.49 -20.68
N LEU A 301 -4.35 11.68 -20.08
CA LEU A 301 -3.27 12.22 -19.24
C LEU A 301 -2.94 11.25 -18.10
N LYS A 302 -3.97 10.81 -17.36
CA LYS A 302 -3.79 9.82 -16.27
C LYS A 302 -3.27 8.49 -16.78
N GLN A 303 -3.75 8.03 -17.94
CA GLN A 303 -3.28 6.78 -18.54
C GLN A 303 -1.78 6.85 -18.85
N ILE A 304 -1.32 7.92 -19.51
CA ILE A 304 0.11 8.12 -19.80
C ILE A 304 0.92 8.19 -18.50
N CYS A 305 0.46 8.99 -17.54
CA CYS A 305 1.11 9.10 -16.23
C CYS A 305 1.27 7.74 -15.53
N ARG A 306 0.22 6.90 -15.54
CA ARG A 306 0.22 5.56 -14.92
C ARG A 306 1.07 4.57 -15.69
N GLU A 307 0.96 4.51 -17.02
CA GLU A 307 1.69 3.52 -17.84
C GLU A 307 3.20 3.78 -17.87
N ASP A 308 3.58 5.05 -17.94
CA ASP A 308 4.98 5.47 -18.08
C ASP A 308 5.61 5.90 -16.74
N GLY A 309 4.83 5.93 -15.66
CA GLY A 309 5.24 6.41 -14.34
C GLY A 309 5.55 7.91 -14.29
N HIS A 310 5.06 8.70 -15.24
CA HIS A 310 5.26 10.15 -15.32
C HIS A 310 4.36 10.91 -14.35
N THR A 311 4.84 12.03 -13.79
CA THR A 311 3.97 12.95 -13.02
C THR A 311 3.44 14.10 -13.87
N TYR A 312 3.99 14.27 -15.09
CA TYR A 312 3.55 15.27 -16.05
C TYR A 312 3.70 14.80 -17.49
N VAL A 313 2.96 15.44 -18.38
CA VAL A 313 3.07 15.27 -19.82
C VAL A 313 3.24 16.64 -20.47
N GLU A 314 4.07 16.73 -21.51
CA GLU A 314 4.19 17.96 -22.29
C GLU A 314 2.91 18.20 -23.09
N VAL A 315 2.46 19.45 -23.17
CA VAL A 315 1.20 19.81 -23.85
C VAL A 315 1.19 19.31 -25.29
N ASN A 316 2.33 19.41 -25.99
CA ASN A 316 2.46 18.97 -27.38
C ASN A 316 2.30 17.45 -27.50
N ASP A 317 3.00 16.67 -26.66
CA ASP A 317 2.91 15.21 -26.64
C ASP A 317 1.47 14.73 -26.40
N LEU A 318 0.78 15.35 -25.42
CA LEU A 318 -0.60 15.03 -25.08
C LEU A 318 -1.54 15.35 -26.24
N THR A 319 -1.38 16.53 -26.85
CA THR A 319 -2.25 16.99 -27.95
C THR A 319 -2.03 16.16 -29.22
N LEU A 320 -0.78 15.81 -29.54
CA LEU A 320 -0.44 14.94 -30.67
C LEU A 320 -1.08 13.56 -30.53
N THR A 321 -1.03 13.00 -29.33
CA THR A 321 -1.63 11.69 -29.01
C THR A 321 -3.16 11.69 -29.19
N LEU A 322 -3.79 12.85 -29.03
CA LEU A 322 -5.24 13.04 -29.10
C LEU A 322 -5.72 13.72 -30.38
N SER A 323 -4.83 13.97 -31.34
CA SER A 323 -5.14 14.55 -32.65
C SER A 323 -6.23 13.80 -33.43
N ASN A 324 -6.33 12.48 -33.24
CA ASN A 324 -7.38 11.64 -33.83
C ASN A 324 -8.77 11.82 -33.19
N HIS A 325 -8.84 12.36 -31.97
CA HIS A 325 -10.08 12.49 -31.22
C HIS A 325 -10.58 13.94 -31.19
N MET A 326 -9.69 14.93 -31.24
CA MET A 326 -10.06 16.35 -31.20
C MET A 326 -9.04 17.23 -31.91
N SER A 327 -9.49 18.43 -32.32
CA SER A 327 -8.62 19.44 -32.92
C SER A 327 -7.69 20.07 -31.89
N PHE A 328 -6.59 20.67 -32.35
CA PHE A 328 -5.65 21.38 -31.48
C PHE A 328 -6.32 22.52 -30.68
N HIS A 329 -7.26 23.24 -31.30
CA HIS A 329 -8.04 24.29 -30.64
C HIS A 329 -8.89 23.72 -29.50
N ALA A 330 -9.65 22.65 -29.78
CA ALA A 330 -10.48 21.98 -28.78
C ALA A 330 -9.64 21.41 -27.64
N ALA A 331 -8.45 20.88 -27.93
CA ALA A 331 -7.51 20.42 -26.91
C ALA A 331 -7.06 21.58 -26.00
N SER A 332 -6.72 22.73 -26.57
CA SER A 332 -6.32 23.94 -25.82
C SER A 332 -7.45 24.46 -24.91
N GLU A 333 -8.68 24.54 -25.42
CA GLU A 333 -9.86 24.94 -24.63
C GLU A 333 -10.16 23.94 -23.51
N SER A 334 -10.08 22.65 -23.81
CA SER A 334 -10.27 21.58 -22.82
C SER A 334 -9.23 21.63 -21.72
N LEU A 335 -7.97 21.89 -22.08
CA LEU A 335 -6.87 22.08 -21.15
C LEU A 335 -7.11 23.29 -20.23
N LYS A 336 -7.54 24.42 -20.79
CA LYS A 336 -7.93 25.60 -20.01
C LYS A 336 -9.07 25.28 -19.04
N PHE A 337 -10.12 24.61 -19.53
CA PHE A 337 -11.24 24.17 -18.69
C PHE A 337 -10.81 23.27 -17.54
N LEU A 338 -9.95 22.27 -17.80
CA LEU A 338 -9.40 21.38 -16.77
C LEU A 338 -8.60 22.17 -15.70
N LYS A 339 -7.90 23.24 -16.10
CA LYS A 339 -7.22 24.14 -15.16
C LYS A 339 -8.22 24.89 -14.28
N ASP A 340 -9.26 25.43 -14.90
CA ASP A 340 -10.25 26.30 -14.24
C ASP A 340 -11.07 25.52 -13.21
N ILE A 341 -11.40 24.25 -13.49
CA ILE A 341 -12.03 23.35 -12.49
C ILE A 341 -11.04 22.86 -11.43
N GLY A 342 -9.74 23.06 -11.63
CA GLY A 342 -8.66 22.76 -10.68
C GLY A 342 -8.20 21.30 -10.65
N VAL A 343 -8.45 20.50 -11.69
CA VAL A 343 -8.03 19.08 -11.74
C VAL A 343 -6.64 18.88 -12.34
N VAL A 344 -6.16 19.86 -13.12
CA VAL A 344 -4.79 19.89 -13.63
C VAL A 344 -4.08 21.20 -13.28
N THR A 345 -2.75 21.20 -13.37
CA THR A 345 -1.90 22.39 -13.20
C THR A 345 -0.96 22.53 -14.40
N TYR A 346 -0.58 23.78 -14.71
CA TYR A 346 0.32 24.13 -15.81
C TYR A 346 1.60 24.75 -15.30
N GLU A 347 2.73 24.28 -15.80
CA GLU A 347 4.01 24.93 -15.60
C GLU A 347 4.90 24.72 -16.81
N LYS A 348 5.39 25.80 -17.45
CA LYS A 348 6.37 25.75 -18.57
C LYS A 348 6.00 24.70 -19.64
N SER A 349 4.79 24.80 -20.19
CA SER A 349 4.27 23.87 -21.23
C SER A 349 4.12 22.41 -20.81
N CYS A 350 4.13 22.13 -19.50
CA CYS A 350 3.86 20.81 -18.93
C CYS A 350 2.49 20.82 -18.23
N VAL A 351 1.73 19.74 -18.39
CA VAL A 351 0.44 19.52 -17.73
C VAL A 351 0.60 18.41 -16.70
N PHE A 352 0.05 18.65 -15.51
CA PHE A 352 0.12 17.75 -14.38
C PHE A 352 -1.29 17.43 -13.89
N PRO A 353 -1.62 16.16 -13.55
CA PRO A 353 -2.68 15.91 -12.60
C PRO A 353 -2.38 16.67 -11.31
N TYR A 354 -3.36 17.41 -10.80
CA TYR A 354 -3.18 18.31 -9.65
C TYR A 354 -2.53 17.60 -8.44
N ASP A 355 -3.01 16.39 -8.12
CA ASP A 355 -2.52 15.62 -6.96
C ASP A 355 -1.04 15.28 -7.06
N LEU A 356 -0.56 14.92 -8.26
CA LEU A 356 0.85 14.57 -8.49
C LEU A 356 1.74 15.81 -8.39
N TYR A 357 1.28 16.95 -8.97
CA TYR A 357 1.98 18.23 -8.83
C TYR A 357 2.13 18.64 -7.37
N HIS A 358 1.02 18.59 -6.63
CA HIS A 358 1.02 18.93 -5.21
C HIS A 358 1.84 17.95 -4.37
N ALA A 359 1.81 16.66 -4.67
CA ALA A 359 2.63 15.66 -3.99
C ALA A 359 4.11 15.96 -4.13
N GLU A 360 4.62 16.14 -5.35
CA GLU A 360 6.04 16.47 -5.57
C GLU A 360 6.44 17.79 -4.92
N ARG A 361 5.58 18.82 -5.01
CA ARG A 361 5.84 20.13 -4.41
C ARG A 361 5.87 20.08 -2.88
N ALA A 362 4.93 19.36 -2.27
CA ALA A 362 4.84 19.19 -0.81
C ALA A 362 6.04 18.41 -0.28
N ILE A 363 6.44 17.31 -0.94
CA ILE A 363 7.64 16.56 -0.56
C ILE A 363 8.88 17.45 -0.60
N ALA A 364 9.05 18.21 -1.68
CA ALA A 364 10.18 19.14 -1.79
C ALA A 364 10.17 20.19 -0.67
N PHE A 365 9.00 20.73 -0.34
CA PHE A 365 8.83 21.68 0.76
C PHE A 365 9.20 21.06 2.11
N SER A 366 8.59 19.93 2.47
CA SER A 366 8.79 19.27 3.76
C SER A 366 10.23 18.81 3.97
N ILE A 367 10.91 18.31 2.92
CA ILE A 367 12.33 17.96 2.98
C ILE A 367 13.21 19.19 3.19
N CYS A 368 12.96 20.28 2.44
CA CYS A 368 13.73 21.50 2.59
C CYS A 368 13.50 22.16 3.96
N ASP A 369 12.29 22.07 4.51
CA ASP A 369 11.98 22.53 5.86
C ASP A 369 12.72 21.70 6.92
N LEU A 370 12.69 20.38 6.81
CA LEU A 370 13.43 19.47 7.68
C LEU A 370 14.94 19.73 7.64
N MET A 371 15.50 20.06 6.46
CA MET A 371 16.91 20.44 6.32
C MET A 371 17.27 21.80 6.95
N LYS A 372 16.30 22.67 7.24
CA LYS A 372 16.53 23.96 7.92
C LYS A 372 16.47 23.85 9.44
N LYS A 373 15.82 22.81 9.97
CA LYS A 373 15.79 22.56 11.42
C LYS A 373 17.22 22.35 11.94
N PRO A 374 17.50 22.69 13.21
CA PRO A 374 18.83 22.46 13.77
C PRO A 374 19.22 20.98 13.62
N PRO A 375 20.43 20.67 13.15
CA PRO A 375 20.88 19.29 12.97
C PRO A 375 20.79 18.55 14.30
N TRP A 376 19.97 17.49 14.32
CA TRP A 376 19.95 16.56 15.44
C TRP A 376 21.18 15.67 15.33
N HIS A 377 22.21 16.05 16.10
CA HIS A 377 23.43 15.30 16.23
C HIS A 377 23.18 14.09 17.13
N LEU A 378 23.25 12.90 16.55
CA LEU A 378 23.31 11.66 17.32
C LEU A 378 24.74 11.55 17.84
N CYS A 379 24.95 11.78 19.14
CA CYS A 379 26.27 11.67 19.77
C CYS A 379 26.60 10.19 19.96
N VAL A 380 27.01 9.53 18.88
CA VAL A 380 27.32 8.10 18.86
C VAL A 380 28.69 7.89 18.23
N ASP A 381 29.49 7.04 18.85
CA ASP A 381 30.76 6.58 18.30
C ASP A 381 30.50 5.58 17.16
N VAL A 382 30.68 6.04 15.93
CA VAL A 382 30.41 5.26 14.71
C VAL A 382 31.28 3.99 14.65
N GLU A 383 32.52 4.07 15.12
CA GLU A 383 33.44 2.94 15.09
C GLU A 383 33.00 1.85 16.07
N LYS A 384 32.49 2.22 17.26
CA LYS A 384 31.90 1.24 18.20
C LYS A 384 30.64 0.58 17.65
N VAL A 385 29.76 1.35 17.00
CA VAL A 385 28.55 0.79 16.35
C VAL A 385 28.95 -0.23 15.30
N LEU A 386 29.97 0.07 14.48
CA LEU A 386 30.45 -0.86 13.47
C LEU A 386 31.26 -2.02 14.05
N ALA A 387 32.03 -1.84 15.12
CA ALA A 387 32.73 -2.93 15.80
C ALA A 387 31.74 -3.97 16.36
N SER A 388 30.59 -3.52 16.89
CA SER A 388 29.49 -4.42 17.32
C SER A 388 28.90 -5.26 16.19
N ILE A 389 29.14 -4.89 14.91
CA ILE A 389 28.69 -5.65 13.75
C ILE A 389 29.47 -6.95 13.61
N HIS A 390 30.76 -6.89 13.89
CA HIS A 390 31.72 -7.95 13.60
C HIS A 390 31.92 -8.92 14.78
N THR A 391 31.59 -8.53 16.02
CA THR A 391 31.72 -9.41 17.20
C THR A 391 30.62 -10.46 17.31
N THR A 392 29.44 -10.25 16.72
CA THR A 392 28.38 -11.28 16.65
C THR A 392 28.52 -12.11 15.38
N LYS A 393 29.26 -13.23 15.44
CA LYS A 393 29.12 -14.31 14.45
C LYS A 393 27.70 -14.89 14.55
N PRO A 394 27.07 -15.24 13.42
CA PRO A 394 25.69 -15.74 13.42
C PRO A 394 25.62 -17.11 14.12
N GLU A 395 24.74 -17.22 15.13
CA GLU A 395 24.22 -18.49 15.62
C GLU A 395 23.47 -19.19 14.48
N ASN A 396 24.21 -19.95 13.68
CA ASN A 396 23.75 -20.98 12.75
C ASN A 396 24.98 -21.75 12.26
N SER A 397 25.70 -22.35 13.22
CA SER A 397 26.61 -23.46 12.99
C SER A 397 26.80 -24.20 14.32
N SER A 398 25.71 -24.69 14.88
CA SER A 398 25.71 -25.69 15.94
C SER A 398 24.69 -26.74 15.54
N ASP A 399 25.11 -27.61 14.63
CA ASP A 399 24.74 -29.02 14.53
C ASP A 399 25.61 -29.58 13.39
N ASP A 400 26.21 -30.74 13.60
CA ASP A 400 27.13 -31.46 12.70
C ASP A 400 28.62 -31.07 12.75
N ALA A 401 29.25 -31.33 13.90
CA ALA A 401 30.64 -31.81 13.96
C ALA A 401 30.89 -32.59 15.26
N LEU A 402 30.19 -33.72 15.40
CA LEU A 402 30.64 -34.80 16.27
C LEU A 402 31.77 -35.56 15.54
N ASN A 403 32.83 -35.89 16.30
CA ASN A 403 33.93 -36.80 15.97
C ASN A 403 34.97 -36.28 14.96
N GLU A 404 36.18 -35.93 15.43
CA GLU A 404 37.28 -36.91 15.62
C GLU A 404 38.60 -36.23 16.07
N SER A 405 39.24 -36.91 17.03
CA SER A 405 40.69 -36.93 17.35
C SER A 405 41.41 -35.68 17.90
N LYS A 406 41.72 -35.78 19.20
CA LYS A 406 42.94 -35.30 19.87
C LYS A 406 44.22 -35.82 19.17
N PRO A 407 45.37 -35.15 19.37
CA PRO A 407 46.31 -35.66 20.39
C PRO A 407 46.93 -34.58 21.30
N ASP A 408 47.21 -35.04 22.53
CA ASP A 408 48.40 -34.79 23.37
C ASP A 408 48.66 -33.39 23.92
N GLU A 409 48.38 -33.17 25.22
CA GLU A 409 49.30 -33.36 26.37
C GLU A 409 50.17 -32.13 26.60
N VAL A 410 49.95 -31.39 27.70
CA VAL A 410 50.90 -31.20 28.81
C VAL A 410 50.13 -30.68 30.04
N ARG A 411 50.50 -31.27 31.18
CA ARG A 411 50.00 -31.18 32.57
C ARG A 411 50.06 -29.80 33.23
N LEU A 412 49.20 -29.61 34.25
CA LEU A 412 49.48 -29.17 35.65
C LEU A 412 48.12 -28.81 36.31
N GLU A 413 47.46 -29.71 37.05
CA GLU A 413 47.57 -29.99 38.50
C GLU A 413 47.03 -28.90 39.46
N ASN A 414 45.81 -29.16 39.99
CA ASN A 414 45.27 -29.03 41.38
C ASN A 414 45.25 -27.66 42.10
N PRO A 415 44.41 -27.43 43.15
CA PRO A 415 43.61 -28.37 43.99
C PRO A 415 42.11 -27.99 44.23
N VAL A 416 41.19 -28.96 44.40
CA VAL A 416 40.52 -29.39 45.66
C VAL A 416 39.73 -28.30 46.41
N ASP A 417 38.40 -28.37 46.38
CA ASP A 417 37.60 -28.63 47.59
C ASP A 417 36.13 -29.01 47.27
N VAL A 418 35.65 -30.00 48.01
CA VAL A 418 34.35 -30.66 47.96
C VAL A 418 33.58 -30.26 49.21
N VAL A 419 32.36 -29.73 49.09
CA VAL A 419 31.32 -29.88 50.13
C VAL A 419 29.95 -29.97 49.47
N ASP A 420 29.33 -31.14 49.63
CA ASP A 420 27.91 -31.43 49.45
C ASP A 420 27.05 -30.69 50.48
N THR A 421 25.90 -30.16 50.05
CA THR A 421 24.67 -30.17 50.87
C THR A 421 23.45 -30.19 49.96
N GLN A 422 22.64 -31.24 50.12
CA GLN A 422 21.28 -31.38 49.64
C GLN A 422 20.37 -30.34 50.31
N ASP A 423 19.49 -29.69 49.54
CA ASP A 423 18.09 -29.55 49.98
C ASP A 423 17.14 -29.48 48.78
N ASN A 424 16.00 -30.15 48.94
CA ASN A 424 14.87 -30.26 48.03
C ASN A 424 13.93 -29.07 48.25
N GLY A 425 13.38 -28.48 47.17
CA GLY A 425 12.18 -27.65 47.30
C GLY A 425 11.88 -26.77 46.08
N ASP A 426 10.80 -27.13 45.37
CA ASP A 426 9.92 -26.27 44.57
C ASP A 426 10.47 -25.59 43.30
N HIS A 427 10.46 -26.35 42.20
CA HIS A 427 10.49 -25.81 40.83
C HIS A 427 9.14 -25.18 40.46
N ILE A 428 8.91 -23.95 40.90
CA ILE A 428 7.97 -23.03 40.25
C ILE A 428 8.75 -22.37 39.10
N TRP A 429 8.33 -22.63 37.85
CA TRP A 429 8.83 -21.96 36.66
C TRP A 429 8.54 -20.46 36.73
N THR A 430 9.44 -19.69 37.33
CA THR A 430 9.60 -18.27 36.99
C THR A 430 10.16 -18.22 35.58
N ASN A 431 9.43 -17.51 34.71
CA ASN A 431 9.83 -17.21 33.35
C ASN A 431 11.33 -16.87 33.32
N GLY A 432 12.05 -17.53 32.41
CA GLY A 432 13.43 -17.19 32.09
C GLY A 432 13.46 -15.78 31.53
N GLU A 433 13.49 -14.81 32.42
CA GLU A 433 14.32 -13.64 32.25
C GLU A 433 15.72 -14.20 32.04
N ASN A 434 16.09 -14.33 30.78
CA ASN A 434 17.48 -14.30 30.41
C ASN A 434 17.98 -12.90 30.83
N GLU A 435 18.23 -12.73 32.13
CA GLU A 435 19.35 -11.95 32.61
C GLU A 435 20.57 -12.58 31.97
N ILE A 436 20.78 -12.22 30.70
CA ILE A 436 22.10 -12.20 30.12
C ILE A 436 22.79 -11.12 30.95
N ASN A 437 23.34 -11.55 32.09
CA ASN A 437 24.50 -10.96 32.71
C ASN A 437 25.64 -11.05 31.69
N ALA A 438 25.51 -10.32 30.59
CA ALA A 438 26.61 -9.72 29.90
C ALA A 438 26.97 -8.52 30.77
N GLU A 439 27.53 -8.83 31.95
CA GLU A 439 28.75 -8.15 32.33
C GLU A 439 29.63 -8.21 31.08
N ILE A 440 29.58 -7.14 30.29
CA ILE A 440 30.71 -6.76 29.45
C ILE A 440 31.77 -6.47 30.49
N SER A 441 32.40 -7.54 30.99
CA SER A 441 33.74 -7.48 31.54
C SER A 441 34.46 -6.54 30.61
N GLU A 442 35.13 -5.54 31.18
CA GLU A 442 36.20 -4.85 30.49
C GLU A 442 37.18 -5.96 30.09
N VAL A 443 36.93 -6.59 28.94
CA VAL A 443 37.81 -7.55 28.33
C VAL A 443 39.00 -6.68 28.01
N GLN A 444 40.00 -6.75 28.89
CA GLN A 444 41.34 -6.32 28.64
C GLN A 444 41.62 -6.74 27.21
N LEU A 445 41.71 -5.73 26.34
CA LEU A 445 41.97 -5.90 24.92
C LEU A 445 43.35 -6.54 24.82
N ASP A 446 43.39 -7.87 24.79
CA ASP A 446 44.56 -8.60 24.34
C ASP A 446 44.87 -8.05 22.94
N GLN A 447 46.04 -7.41 22.82
CA GLN A 447 46.48 -6.56 21.72
C GLN A 447 46.66 -7.27 20.37
N ASP A 448 46.17 -8.50 20.22
CA ASP A 448 46.41 -9.33 19.03
C ASP A 448 45.14 -9.63 18.20
N GLN A 449 44.00 -8.97 18.47
CA GLN A 449 42.89 -8.99 17.51
C GLN A 449 43.18 -8.04 16.35
N VAL A 450 43.56 -8.63 15.21
CA VAL A 450 43.66 -8.00 13.90
C VAL A 450 42.47 -7.04 13.69
N GLU A 451 42.71 -5.73 13.69
CA GLU A 451 41.71 -4.71 13.34
C GLU A 451 41.17 -5.03 11.95
N VAL A 452 39.97 -5.61 11.88
CA VAL A 452 39.26 -5.79 10.61
C VAL A 452 38.99 -4.39 10.05
N PRO A 453 39.50 -4.05 8.85
CA PRO A 453 39.29 -2.72 8.29
C PRO A 453 37.79 -2.44 8.16
N LEU A 454 37.32 -1.41 8.86
CA LEU A 454 35.93 -0.97 8.79
C LEU A 454 35.59 -0.51 7.37
N ASP A 455 34.37 -0.83 6.93
CA ASP A 455 33.90 -0.43 5.62
C ASP A 455 33.74 1.09 5.54
N ARG A 456 34.54 1.73 4.69
CA ARG A 456 34.55 3.20 4.52
C ARG A 456 33.22 3.77 4.07
N ASP A 457 32.46 3.05 3.23
CA ASP A 457 31.15 3.51 2.77
C ASP A 457 30.12 3.42 3.92
N GLN A 458 30.19 2.39 4.77
CA GLN A 458 29.31 2.27 5.95
C GLN A 458 29.64 3.30 7.04
N VAL A 459 30.93 3.55 7.31
CA VAL A 459 31.38 4.62 8.22
C VAL A 459 30.84 5.96 7.75
N ALA A 460 31.09 6.32 6.49
CA ALA A 460 30.62 7.57 5.91
C ALA A 460 29.08 7.68 5.93
N ALA A 461 28.36 6.57 5.75
CA ALA A 461 26.90 6.56 5.83
C ALA A 461 26.39 6.82 7.25
N LEU A 462 27.01 6.22 8.27
CA LEU A 462 26.66 6.46 9.67
C LEU A 462 27.02 7.87 10.11
N GLU A 463 28.20 8.39 9.77
CA GLU A 463 28.58 9.79 10.01
C GLU A 463 27.56 10.76 9.38
N MET A 464 27.10 10.44 8.16
CA MET A 464 26.08 11.22 7.45
C MET A 464 24.72 11.15 8.15
N ILE A 465 24.30 9.98 8.64
CA ILE A 465 23.07 9.84 9.45
C ILE A 465 23.18 10.65 10.74
N CYS A 466 24.32 10.62 11.42
CA CYS A 466 24.51 11.33 12.69
C CYS A 466 24.54 12.85 12.50
N SER A 467 25.10 13.35 11.39
CA SER A 467 25.30 14.78 11.15
C SER A 467 24.13 15.48 10.45
N ASN A 468 23.40 14.77 9.57
CA ASN A 468 22.36 15.38 8.74
C ASN A 468 20.94 15.10 9.24
N PRO A 469 19.98 16.03 9.07
CA PRO A 469 18.57 15.79 9.33
C PRO A 469 17.92 14.89 8.26
N VAL A 470 18.41 14.92 7.02
CA VAL A 470 17.90 14.10 5.92
C VAL A 470 19.04 13.34 5.28
N THR A 471 18.92 12.01 5.21
CA THR A 471 19.94 11.14 4.64
C THR A 471 19.32 10.09 3.72
N VAL A 472 19.85 9.94 2.51
CA VAL A 472 19.43 8.90 1.55
C VAL A 472 20.58 7.92 1.31
N ILE A 473 20.37 6.66 1.64
CA ILE A 473 21.36 5.60 1.45
C ILE A 473 20.87 4.68 0.33
N SER A 474 21.59 4.70 -0.78
CA SER A 474 21.41 3.77 -1.88
C SER A 474 22.42 2.64 -1.79
N GLY A 475 22.09 1.44 -2.26
CA GLY A 475 23.06 0.36 -2.35
C GLY A 475 22.42 -0.95 -2.79
N LYS A 476 23.23 -1.86 -3.31
CA LYS A 476 22.77 -3.17 -3.83
C LYS A 476 22.21 -4.04 -2.69
N GLY A 477 21.59 -5.17 -3.04
CA GLY A 477 21.35 -6.22 -2.05
C GLY A 477 22.65 -6.64 -1.37
N GLY A 478 22.64 -6.84 -0.06
CA GLY A 478 23.80 -7.31 0.71
C GLY A 478 24.82 -6.27 1.18
N CYS A 479 24.68 -4.98 0.85
CA CYS A 479 25.60 -3.96 1.34
C CYS A 479 25.36 -3.48 2.79
N GLY A 480 24.40 -4.08 3.50
CA GLY A 480 24.18 -3.81 4.93
C GLY A 480 23.34 -2.59 5.29
N LYS A 481 22.64 -1.93 4.34
CA LYS A 481 21.81 -0.71 4.60
C LYS A 481 20.92 -0.80 5.84
N THR A 482 20.06 -1.82 5.90
CA THR A 482 19.13 -2.02 7.01
C THR A 482 19.88 -2.39 8.30
N THR A 483 20.97 -3.15 8.18
CA THR A 483 21.81 -3.58 9.30
C THR A 483 22.51 -2.41 9.98
N ILE A 484 23.09 -1.47 9.21
CA ILE A 484 23.77 -0.30 9.79
C ILE A 484 22.77 0.61 10.53
N VAL A 485 21.58 0.85 9.96
CA VAL A 485 20.58 1.72 10.58
C VAL A 485 19.96 1.08 11.82
N SER A 486 19.63 -0.21 11.74
CA SER A 486 19.06 -0.93 12.89
C SER A 486 20.03 -1.00 14.07
N ARG A 487 21.31 -1.28 13.81
CA ARG A 487 22.32 -1.32 14.87
C ARG A 487 22.63 0.05 15.44
N LEU A 488 22.60 1.11 14.64
CA LEU A 488 22.70 2.49 15.15
C LEU A 488 21.60 2.77 16.18
N PHE A 489 20.34 2.48 15.85
CA PHE A 489 19.23 2.75 16.77
C PHE A 489 19.18 1.80 17.96
N LYS A 490 19.54 0.52 17.78
CA LYS A 490 19.69 -0.41 18.90
C LYS A 490 20.80 0.03 19.86
N HIS A 491 21.90 0.57 19.34
CA HIS A 491 22.98 1.09 20.17
C HIS A 491 22.56 2.36 20.92
N ILE A 492 21.78 3.25 20.28
CA ILE A 492 21.21 4.43 20.93
C ILE A 492 20.27 4.02 22.07
N GLU A 493 19.36 3.07 21.83
CA GLU A 493 18.45 2.56 22.86
C GLU A 493 19.21 1.96 24.04
N GLN A 494 20.28 1.19 23.80
CA GLN A 494 21.14 0.68 24.86
C GLN A 494 21.91 1.77 25.62
N LEU A 495 22.28 2.88 24.96
CA LEU A 495 22.92 4.01 25.64
C LEU A 495 21.92 4.72 26.54
N GLU A 496 20.69 4.94 26.07
CA GLU A 496 19.60 5.51 26.85
C GLU A 496 19.25 4.62 28.05
N GLU A 497 19.15 3.31 27.88
CA GLU A 497 18.91 2.36 28.97
C GLU A 497 20.02 2.38 30.02
N ARG A 498 21.30 2.47 29.60
CA ARG A 498 22.43 2.60 30.54
C ARG A 498 22.41 3.93 31.28
N GLU A 499 22.06 5.02 30.61
CA GLU A 499 21.92 6.34 31.24
C GLU A 499 20.78 6.36 32.25
N VAL A 500 19.64 5.76 31.92
CA VAL A 500 18.50 5.62 32.84
C VAL A 500 18.88 4.75 34.03
N LYS A 501 19.49 3.59 33.80
CA LYS A 501 19.94 2.70 34.88
C LYS A 501 20.92 3.42 35.80
N LYS A 502 21.91 4.12 35.24
CA LYS A 502 22.87 4.91 36.01
C LYS A 502 22.18 6.04 36.79
N ALA A 503 21.21 6.72 36.19
CA ALA A 503 20.44 7.74 36.89
C ALA A 503 19.63 7.17 38.05
N CYS A 504 19.06 5.96 37.90
CA CYS A 504 18.40 5.25 38.99
C CYS A 504 19.40 4.85 40.08
N GLU A 505 20.57 4.30 39.73
CA GLU A 505 21.63 3.93 40.67
C GLU A 505 22.18 5.15 41.42
N ASP A 506 22.47 6.25 40.71
CA ASP A 506 22.91 7.52 41.29
C ASP A 506 21.85 8.10 42.24
N PHE A 507 20.56 7.85 41.95
CA PHE A 507 19.43 8.28 42.79
C PHE A 507 19.26 7.39 44.03
N GLU A 508 19.38 6.07 43.90
CA GLU A 508 19.36 5.12 45.02
C GLU A 508 20.51 5.35 46.00
N GLN A 509 21.66 5.84 45.52
CA GLN A 509 22.80 6.21 46.36
C GLN A 509 22.63 7.56 47.08
N ASP A 510 21.64 8.39 46.74
CA ASP A 510 21.38 9.64 47.44
C ASP A 510 20.67 9.36 48.77
N GLN A 511 21.39 9.55 49.88
CA GLN A 511 20.88 9.35 51.25
C GLN A 511 19.70 10.28 51.63
N ASN A 512 19.31 11.23 50.77
CA ASN A 512 18.15 12.11 50.98
C ASN A 512 16.88 11.68 50.20
N ALA A 513 16.87 10.52 49.54
CA ALA A 513 15.66 10.01 48.89
C ALA A 513 14.61 9.56 49.95
N SER A 514 13.41 10.14 49.92
CA SER A 514 12.31 9.83 50.85
C SER A 514 11.82 8.38 50.67
N GLU A 515 11.57 7.67 51.80
CA GLU A 515 11.14 6.26 51.86
C GLU A 515 9.87 5.94 51.04
N GLU A 516 9.04 6.94 50.72
CA GLU A 516 7.82 6.77 49.90
C GLU A 516 8.10 6.40 48.42
N TRP A 517 9.33 6.55 47.92
CA TRP A 517 9.66 6.30 46.50
C TRP A 517 10.24 4.91 46.23
N ILE A 518 10.76 4.21 47.25
CA ILE A 518 11.33 2.85 47.12
C ILE A 518 10.24 1.82 46.78
N THR A 519 8.98 2.10 47.12
CA THR A 519 7.83 1.22 46.82
C THR A 519 7.28 1.37 45.40
N PHE A 520 7.71 2.37 44.62
CA PHE A 520 7.23 2.56 43.23
C PHE A 520 7.91 1.63 42.21
N THR A 521 9.07 1.06 42.54
CA THR A 521 9.87 0.23 41.61
C THR A 521 9.20 -1.11 41.29
N GLU A 522 8.35 -1.65 42.17
CA GLU A 522 7.68 -2.96 41.96
C GLU A 522 6.38 -2.88 41.14
N GLN A 523 5.79 -1.70 40.92
CA GLN A 523 4.49 -1.58 40.22
C GLN A 523 4.58 -1.10 38.76
N SER A 524 5.76 -0.77 38.24
CA SER A 524 5.91 -0.27 36.85
C SER A 524 6.27 -1.33 35.81
N GLN A 525 6.03 -2.63 36.07
CA GLN A 525 6.10 -3.68 35.04
C GLN A 525 4.84 -3.80 34.18
N LEU A 526 3.84 -2.93 34.35
CA LEU A 526 2.86 -2.72 33.27
C LEU A 526 3.60 -2.03 32.13
N GLU A 527 3.82 -2.74 31.01
CA GLU A 527 4.28 -2.21 29.73
C GLU A 527 3.42 -1.01 29.31
N ALA A 528 3.67 0.16 29.88
CA ALA A 528 3.07 1.41 29.46
C ALA A 528 3.62 1.67 28.05
N ASP A 529 2.76 1.57 27.03
CA ASP A 529 3.03 1.84 25.60
C ASP A 529 4.22 2.80 25.43
N LYS A 530 5.44 2.27 25.30
CA LYS A 530 6.66 3.08 25.17
C LYS A 530 6.47 3.96 23.94
N ALA A 531 6.56 5.27 24.11
CA ALA A 531 6.33 6.21 23.02
C ALA A 531 7.33 5.95 21.88
N ILE A 532 6.82 5.80 20.65
CA ILE A 532 7.66 5.47 19.49
C ILE A 532 8.43 6.72 19.07
N GLU A 533 9.72 6.82 19.41
CA GLU A 533 10.59 7.89 18.93
C GLU A 533 11.20 7.59 17.55
N VAL A 534 11.51 6.31 17.28
CA VAL A 534 12.08 5.83 16.01
C VAL A 534 11.02 5.03 15.26
N LEU A 535 10.57 5.57 14.13
CA LEU A 535 9.56 4.94 13.28
C LEU A 535 10.23 4.25 12.09
N LEU A 536 10.33 2.92 12.17
CA LEU A 536 10.77 2.07 11.06
C LEU A 536 9.60 1.80 10.11
N THR A 537 9.77 2.12 8.83
CA THR A 537 8.74 1.94 7.82
C THR A 537 9.21 1.25 6.54
N ALA A 538 8.28 0.61 5.85
CA ALA A 538 8.49 0.07 4.52
C ALA A 538 7.22 0.24 3.65
N PRO A 539 7.32 0.16 2.30
CA PRO A 539 6.17 0.31 1.41
C PRO A 539 5.23 -0.91 1.42
N THR A 540 5.75 -2.12 1.63
CA THR A 540 4.96 -3.36 1.58
C THR A 540 4.95 -4.07 2.93
N GLY A 541 3.87 -4.81 3.22
CA GLY A 541 3.75 -5.57 4.47
C GLY A 541 4.87 -6.60 4.64
N LYS A 542 5.29 -7.25 3.54
CA LYS A 542 6.42 -8.19 3.55
C LYS A 542 7.75 -7.52 3.87
N ALA A 543 8.04 -6.35 3.28
CA ALA A 543 9.25 -5.60 3.60
C ALA A 543 9.24 -5.10 5.06
N ALA A 544 8.08 -4.64 5.56
CA ALA A 544 7.94 -4.25 6.97
C ALA A 544 8.12 -5.45 7.92
N GLY A 545 7.60 -6.63 7.57
CA GLY A 545 7.78 -7.86 8.34
C GLY A 545 9.23 -8.32 8.37
N LEU A 546 9.93 -8.28 7.23
CA LEU A 546 11.35 -8.60 7.13
C LEU A 546 12.22 -7.57 7.87
N LEU A 547 11.82 -6.30 7.85
CA LEU A 547 12.44 -5.24 8.64
C LEU A 547 12.31 -5.55 10.13
N ARG A 548 11.10 -5.86 10.62
CA ARG A 548 10.84 -6.27 12.01
C ARG A 548 11.68 -7.48 12.43
N GLN A 549 11.76 -8.50 11.57
CA GLN A 549 12.56 -9.70 11.84
C GLN A 549 14.07 -9.39 11.95
N LYS A 550 14.58 -8.49 11.11
CA LYS A 550 16.01 -8.14 11.09
C LYS A 550 16.40 -7.19 12.23
N THR A 551 15.51 -6.29 12.63
CA THR A 551 15.81 -5.28 13.65
C THR A 551 15.41 -5.71 15.06
N GLY A 552 14.44 -6.63 15.20
CA GLY A 552 13.75 -6.91 16.46
C GLY A 552 12.82 -5.77 16.91
N LEU A 553 12.75 -4.67 16.16
CA LEU A 553 11.96 -3.48 16.48
C LEU A 553 10.65 -3.47 15.70
N HIS A 554 9.63 -2.81 16.25
CA HIS A 554 8.37 -2.61 15.54
C HIS A 554 8.58 -1.84 14.23
N ALA A 555 8.09 -2.42 13.12
CA ALA A 555 8.11 -1.82 11.80
C ALA A 555 6.72 -1.82 11.19
N TYR A 556 6.40 -0.73 10.48
CA TYR A 556 5.07 -0.47 9.93
C TYR A 556 5.13 -0.19 8.43
N THR A 557 4.05 -0.43 7.72
CA THR A 557 3.90 0.09 6.37
C THR A 557 3.58 1.57 6.40
N LEU A 558 4.04 2.34 5.41
CA LEU A 558 3.64 3.75 5.28
C LEU A 558 2.10 3.91 5.28
N CYS A 559 1.38 2.99 4.64
CA CYS A 559 -0.09 2.96 4.66
C CYS A 559 -0.67 2.73 6.06
N GLN A 560 -0.02 1.96 6.94
CA GLN A 560 -0.44 1.77 8.33
C GLN A 560 -0.26 3.05 9.15
N VAL A 561 0.77 3.85 8.88
CA VAL A 561 0.96 5.16 9.53
C VAL A 561 -0.22 6.08 9.19
N ASN A 562 -0.56 6.19 7.90
CA ASN A 562 -1.73 6.95 7.45
C ASN A 562 -3.05 6.44 8.03
N TYR A 563 -3.26 5.11 8.01
CA TYR A 563 -4.48 4.52 8.56
C TYR A 563 -4.59 4.72 10.08
N SER A 564 -3.47 4.67 10.80
CA SER A 564 -3.42 4.94 12.23
C SER A 564 -3.84 6.37 12.54
N PHE A 565 -3.40 7.34 11.75
CA PHE A 565 -3.83 8.73 11.90
C PHE A 565 -5.34 8.87 11.67
N TYR A 566 -5.86 8.25 10.60
CA TYR A 566 -7.30 8.21 10.34
C TYR A 566 -8.10 7.55 11.48
N SER A 567 -7.66 6.39 11.98
CA SER A 567 -8.34 5.73 13.09
C SER A 567 -8.33 6.58 14.36
N TRP A 568 -7.23 7.28 14.60
CA TRP A 568 -7.08 8.20 15.70
C TRP A 568 -8.04 9.39 15.58
N THR A 569 -8.11 10.06 14.43
CA THR A 569 -9.04 11.19 14.22
C THR A 569 -10.51 10.78 14.37
N GLN A 570 -10.89 9.56 13.95
CA GLN A 570 -12.23 9.04 14.20
C GLN A 570 -12.51 8.75 15.68
N THR A 571 -11.50 8.34 16.45
CA THR A 571 -11.65 7.98 17.88
C THR A 571 -11.42 9.18 18.82
N MET A 572 -10.85 10.29 18.33
CA MET A 572 -10.67 11.53 19.09
C MET A 572 -11.97 12.04 19.74
N MET A 573 -13.12 11.75 19.13
CA MET A 573 -14.44 12.07 19.71
C MET A 573 -14.77 11.26 20.97
N THR A 574 -14.09 10.14 21.20
CA THR A 574 -14.37 9.18 22.28
C THR A 574 -13.22 9.06 23.29
N THR A 575 -11.97 9.24 22.86
CA THR A 575 -10.79 9.10 23.73
C THR A 575 -9.79 10.24 23.52
N ASN A 576 -9.38 10.92 24.59
CA ASN A 576 -8.38 12.01 24.56
C ASN A 576 -6.92 11.50 24.50
N LYS A 577 -6.68 10.32 23.91
CA LYS A 577 -5.34 9.71 23.81
C LYS A 577 -4.56 10.32 22.64
N PRO A 578 -3.26 10.63 22.77
CA PRO A 578 -2.46 11.17 21.66
C PRO A 578 -2.32 10.15 20.52
N TRP A 579 -2.00 10.64 19.32
CA TRP A 579 -1.76 9.76 18.17
C TRP A 579 -0.56 8.85 18.46
N LYS A 580 -0.66 7.57 18.09
CA LYS A 580 0.38 6.54 18.29
C LYS A 580 1.79 6.98 17.86
N PHE A 581 1.88 7.82 16.82
CA PHE A 581 3.14 8.28 16.25
C PHE A 581 3.47 9.75 16.58
N SER A 582 2.79 10.35 17.56
CA SER A 582 2.99 11.77 17.96
C SER A 582 4.39 12.07 18.50
N SER A 583 5.04 11.10 19.16
CA SER A 583 6.40 11.25 19.70
C SER A 583 7.51 10.95 18.69
N VAL A 584 7.19 10.59 17.44
CA VAL A 584 8.18 10.20 16.43
C VAL A 584 9.11 11.36 16.10
N ARG A 585 10.42 11.13 16.28
CA ARG A 585 11.52 12.04 15.93
C ARG A 585 12.28 11.60 14.70
N VAL A 586 12.44 10.28 14.50
CA VAL A 586 13.10 9.69 13.33
C VAL A 586 12.08 8.94 12.47
N LEU A 587 12.03 9.23 11.18
CA LEU A 587 11.40 8.37 10.19
C LEU A 587 12.48 7.62 9.39
N VAL A 588 12.45 6.29 9.41
CA VAL A 588 13.24 5.43 8.54
C VAL A 588 12.32 4.81 7.50
N VAL A 589 12.66 4.93 6.22
CA VAL A 589 11.91 4.33 5.10
C VAL A 589 12.81 3.35 4.38
N ASP A 590 12.60 2.05 4.57
CA ASP A 590 13.30 0.99 3.83
C ASP A 590 12.58 0.66 2.50
N GLU A 591 13.32 0.04 1.56
CA GLU A 591 12.87 -0.24 0.19
C GLU A 591 12.30 1.00 -0.54
N GLY A 592 12.93 2.16 -0.35
CA GLY A 592 12.49 3.47 -0.83
C GLY A 592 12.29 3.58 -2.36
N SER A 593 12.84 2.65 -3.15
CA SER A 593 12.58 2.57 -4.60
C SER A 593 11.10 2.25 -4.89
N LEU A 594 10.44 1.49 -4.01
CA LEU A 594 9.05 1.06 -4.18
C LEU A 594 8.03 2.10 -3.68
N VAL A 595 8.50 3.16 -3.02
CA VAL A 595 7.65 4.17 -2.39
C VAL A 595 7.16 5.16 -3.44
N SER A 596 5.84 5.37 -3.50
CA SER A 596 5.24 6.36 -4.40
C SER A 596 5.26 7.78 -3.82
N VAL A 597 5.14 8.78 -4.69
CA VAL A 597 5.09 10.19 -4.24
C VAL A 597 3.83 10.49 -3.42
N GLY A 598 2.69 9.83 -3.73
CA GLY A 598 1.44 10.05 -3.01
C GLY A 598 1.52 9.61 -1.55
N ILE A 599 1.92 8.35 -1.31
CA ILE A 599 2.05 7.82 0.05
C ILE A 599 3.11 8.58 0.85
N PHE A 600 4.24 8.91 0.21
CA PHE A 600 5.32 9.60 0.87
C PHE A 600 4.95 11.04 1.27
N LYS A 601 4.27 11.79 0.38
CA LYS A 601 3.72 13.12 0.73
C LYS A 601 2.85 13.05 1.98
N SER A 602 1.92 12.08 2.00
CA SER A 602 0.92 12.00 3.05
C SER A 602 1.57 11.67 4.39
N VAL A 603 2.41 10.63 4.47
CA VAL A 603 3.10 10.26 5.71
C VAL A 603 4.07 11.36 6.18
N LEU A 604 4.84 11.95 5.26
CA LEU A 604 5.80 12.97 5.62
C LEU A 604 5.12 14.21 6.20
N ASN A 605 4.02 14.67 5.57
CA ASN A 605 3.25 15.80 6.09
C ASN A 605 2.64 15.50 7.46
N LEU A 606 2.03 14.33 7.64
CA LEU A 606 1.47 13.94 8.95
C LEU A 606 2.51 14.00 10.06
N LEU A 607 3.72 13.50 9.82
CA LEU A 607 4.79 13.52 10.81
C LEU A 607 5.39 14.93 11.01
N CYS A 608 5.44 15.75 9.95
CA CYS A 608 5.85 17.15 10.10
C CYS A 608 4.85 17.99 10.91
N GLU A 609 3.54 17.72 10.78
CA GLU A 609 2.46 18.53 11.37
C GLU A 609 1.98 18.01 12.73
N HIS A 610 1.97 16.68 12.92
CA HIS A 610 1.40 16.03 14.09
C HIS A 610 2.41 15.21 14.91
N SER A 611 3.70 15.22 14.55
CA SER A 611 4.76 14.61 15.34
C SER A 611 5.98 15.53 15.50
N LYS A 612 6.97 15.06 16.27
CA LYS A 612 8.24 15.78 16.53
C LYS A 612 9.31 15.45 15.48
N LEU A 613 8.93 15.23 14.22
CA LEU A 613 9.86 14.77 13.18
C LEU A 613 11.03 15.76 13.00
N SER A 614 12.24 15.23 13.22
CA SER A 614 13.51 15.97 13.14
C SER A 614 14.55 15.27 12.27
N LYS A 615 14.40 13.97 12.01
CA LYS A 615 15.31 13.20 11.15
C LYS A 615 14.56 12.26 10.18
N LEU A 616 15.00 12.21 8.94
CA LEU A 616 14.49 11.36 7.87
C LEU A 616 15.64 10.55 7.24
N ILE A 617 15.50 9.23 7.23
CA ILE A 617 16.46 8.30 6.63
C ILE A 617 15.73 7.46 5.58
N ILE A 618 16.17 7.49 4.33
CA ILE A 618 15.60 6.69 3.26
C ILE A 618 16.64 5.69 2.77
N LEU A 619 16.30 4.41 2.83
CA LEU A 619 17.13 3.31 2.37
C LEU A 619 16.53 2.72 1.10
N GLY A 620 17.37 2.36 0.13
CA GLY A 620 16.89 1.69 -1.07
C GLY A 620 17.99 1.39 -2.08
N ASP A 621 17.59 1.14 -3.32
CA ASP A 621 18.50 0.94 -4.43
C ASP A 621 17.98 1.68 -5.67
N ILE A 622 18.71 2.72 -6.09
CA ILE A 622 18.35 3.53 -7.27
C ILE A 622 18.34 2.74 -8.59
N ARG A 623 18.92 1.53 -8.60
CA ARG A 623 18.94 0.65 -9.77
C ARG A 623 17.78 -0.33 -9.81
N GLN A 624 17.04 -0.50 -8.72
CA GLN A 624 15.85 -1.34 -8.72
C GLN A 624 14.69 -0.63 -9.43
N LEU A 625 13.63 -1.39 -9.71
CA LEU A 625 12.40 -0.83 -10.24
C LEU A 625 11.81 0.21 -9.29
N PRO A 626 11.39 1.39 -9.80
CA PRO A 626 10.62 2.35 -9.03
C PRO A 626 9.20 1.85 -8.73
N SER A 627 8.44 2.61 -7.93
CA SER A 627 7.02 2.32 -7.63
C SER A 627 6.19 2.09 -8.90
N ILE A 628 5.16 1.24 -8.81
CA ILE A 628 4.18 1.06 -9.90
C ILE A 628 3.41 2.37 -10.13
N GLU A 629 3.12 3.11 -9.06
CA GLU A 629 2.51 4.44 -9.15
C GLU A 629 3.49 5.47 -9.76
N PRO A 630 2.95 6.56 -10.35
CA PRO A 630 3.75 7.63 -10.92
C PRO A 630 4.77 8.26 -9.98
N GLY A 631 5.89 8.73 -10.54
CA GLY A 631 6.97 9.41 -9.82
C GLY A 631 8.26 8.61 -9.79
N ASN A 632 9.34 9.25 -9.32
CA ASN A 632 10.69 8.70 -9.31
C ASN A 632 11.41 9.05 -7.99
N LEU A 633 10.68 8.88 -6.88
CA LEU A 633 11.01 9.43 -5.55
C LEU A 633 12.47 9.22 -5.15
N LEU A 634 12.90 7.95 -4.99
CA LEU A 634 14.24 7.66 -4.48
C LEU A 634 15.35 8.24 -5.36
N LYS A 635 15.23 8.10 -6.68
CA LYS A 635 16.26 8.55 -7.62
C LYS A 635 16.33 10.08 -7.69
N ASP A 636 15.20 10.77 -7.71
CA ASP A 636 15.16 12.23 -7.73
C ASP A 636 15.73 12.83 -6.43
N LEU A 637 15.40 12.23 -5.28
CA LEU A 637 15.97 12.58 -3.98
C LEU A 637 17.47 12.32 -3.94
N PHE A 638 17.90 11.13 -4.33
CA PHE A 638 19.30 10.74 -4.32
C PHE A 638 20.16 11.66 -5.19
N GLU A 639 19.75 11.91 -6.45
CA GLU A 639 20.49 12.77 -7.37
C GLU A 639 20.58 14.22 -6.88
N THR A 640 19.52 14.73 -6.23
CA THR A 640 19.52 16.10 -5.72
C THR A 640 20.35 16.24 -4.45
N LEU A 641 20.15 15.34 -3.48
CA LEU A 641 20.79 15.38 -2.16
C LEU A 641 22.26 14.95 -2.20
N LYS A 642 22.68 14.21 -3.23
CA LYS A 642 24.10 13.90 -3.46
C LYS A 642 24.96 15.15 -3.63
N SER A 643 24.42 16.22 -4.21
CA SER A 643 25.12 17.50 -4.36
C SER A 643 25.33 18.25 -3.03
N ARG A 644 24.65 17.82 -1.95
CA ARG A 644 24.67 18.42 -0.62
C ARG A 644 25.27 17.50 0.45
N ASN A 645 25.97 16.43 0.06
CA ASN A 645 26.50 15.41 0.97
C ASN A 645 25.44 14.79 1.91
N CYS A 646 24.18 14.71 1.45
CA CYS A 646 23.05 14.11 2.17
C CYS A 646 22.60 12.78 1.54
N ALA A 647 23.35 12.28 0.55
CA ALA A 647 23.09 10.99 -0.07
C ALA A 647 24.38 10.23 -0.38
N ILE A 648 24.38 8.93 -0.12
CA ILE A 648 25.54 8.04 -0.29
C ILE A 648 25.14 6.71 -0.93
N GLU A 649 26.00 6.18 -1.79
CA GLU A 649 25.84 4.83 -2.34
C GLU A 649 26.83 3.87 -1.68
N LEU A 650 26.32 2.84 -0.99
CA LEU A 650 27.12 1.73 -0.46
C LEU A 650 27.48 0.76 -1.59
N LYS A 651 28.77 0.59 -1.84
CA LYS A 651 29.27 -0.22 -2.98
C LYS A 651 29.72 -1.60 -2.56
N THR A 652 30.23 -1.76 -1.34
CA THR A 652 30.75 -3.02 -0.83
C THR A 652 29.64 -4.02 -0.54
N ASN A 653 29.90 -5.28 -0.89
CA ASN A 653 29.02 -6.39 -0.54
C ASN A 653 29.52 -7.04 0.76
N HIS A 654 28.63 -7.24 1.73
CA HIS A 654 28.96 -7.93 2.98
C HIS A 654 28.37 -9.35 3.04
N ARG A 655 27.66 -9.79 1.99
CA ARG A 655 27.19 -11.18 1.86
C ARG A 655 28.22 -11.99 1.09
N ALA A 656 28.91 -12.90 1.78
CA ALA A 656 29.93 -13.76 1.17
C ALA A 656 29.32 -14.68 0.09
N GLU A 657 28.11 -15.18 0.34
CA GLU A 657 27.38 -16.12 -0.53
C GLU A 657 26.99 -15.54 -1.90
N SER A 658 26.99 -14.21 -2.06
CA SER A 658 26.34 -13.54 -3.19
C SER A 658 27.28 -12.80 -4.13
N GLN A 659 28.61 -12.95 -3.99
CA GLN A 659 29.56 -12.10 -4.72
C GLN A 659 29.34 -12.11 -6.24
N LEU A 660 29.15 -13.29 -6.84
CA LEU A 660 28.88 -13.37 -8.27
C LEU A 660 27.53 -12.76 -8.66
N ILE A 661 26.50 -12.95 -7.84
CA ILE A 661 25.17 -12.34 -8.05
C ILE A 661 25.32 -10.81 -8.09
N VAL A 662 26.10 -10.25 -7.16
CA VAL A 662 26.35 -8.81 -7.08
C VAL A 662 27.17 -8.31 -8.27
N ASP A 663 28.19 -9.06 -8.70
CA ASP A 663 28.98 -8.72 -9.87
C ASP A 663 28.13 -8.75 -11.15
N ASN A 664 27.26 -9.76 -11.30
CA ASN A 664 26.35 -9.87 -12.42
C ASN A 664 25.25 -8.81 -12.39
N ALA A 665 24.71 -8.48 -11.23
CA ALA A 665 23.81 -7.33 -11.06
C ALA A 665 24.52 -6.04 -11.51
N THR A 666 25.81 -5.89 -11.18
CA THR A 666 26.62 -4.75 -11.64
C THR A 666 26.77 -4.75 -13.15
N ARG A 667 27.08 -5.88 -13.78
CA ARG A 667 27.14 -6.03 -15.24
C ARG A 667 25.80 -5.64 -15.89
N ILE A 668 24.69 -6.19 -15.42
CA ILE A 668 23.34 -5.88 -15.92
C ILE A 668 23.03 -4.39 -15.79
N SER A 669 23.39 -3.77 -14.66
CA SER A 669 23.19 -2.32 -14.47
C SER A 669 23.99 -1.47 -15.47
N ARG A 670 25.12 -1.99 -15.94
CA ARG A 670 25.99 -1.40 -16.97
C ARG A 670 25.64 -1.83 -18.40
N ARG A 671 24.49 -2.49 -18.61
CA ARG A 671 24.06 -3.07 -19.91
C ARG A 671 25.03 -4.13 -20.44
N GLN A 672 25.77 -4.79 -19.56
CA GLN A 672 26.66 -5.88 -19.91
C GLN A 672 25.96 -7.22 -19.65
N PHE A 673 26.18 -8.18 -20.55
CA PHE A 673 25.67 -9.52 -20.37
C PHE A 673 26.32 -10.17 -19.12
N PRO A 674 25.54 -10.87 -18.27
CA PRO A 674 26.08 -11.50 -17.07
C PRO A 674 27.03 -12.66 -17.41
N LYS A 675 27.92 -12.98 -16.46
CA LYS A 675 28.79 -14.16 -16.53
C LYS A 675 28.12 -15.31 -15.77
N PHE A 676 27.82 -16.39 -16.46
CA PHE A 676 27.22 -17.58 -15.86
C PHE A 676 28.30 -18.59 -15.44
N ASP A 677 28.06 -19.30 -14.34
CA ASP A 677 28.93 -20.38 -13.84
C ASP A 677 28.65 -21.71 -14.54
N ALA A 678 27.42 -21.86 -15.03
CA ALA A 678 26.93 -23.01 -15.75
C ALA A 678 25.83 -22.59 -16.72
N GLU A 679 25.76 -23.29 -17.85
CA GLU A 679 24.71 -23.13 -18.85
C GLU A 679 24.04 -24.48 -19.10
N LEU A 680 22.72 -24.50 -19.04
CA LEU A 680 21.86 -25.64 -19.34
C LEU A 680 21.13 -25.36 -20.65
N ASN A 681 21.31 -26.21 -21.66
CA ASN A 681 20.53 -26.12 -22.90
C ASN A 681 19.38 -27.12 -22.82
N ILE A 682 18.15 -26.64 -22.95
CA ILE A 682 16.98 -27.52 -23.00
C ILE A 682 16.78 -27.93 -24.46
N SER A 683 17.30 -29.10 -24.81
CA SER A 683 16.85 -29.87 -25.96
C SER A 683 15.96 -31.02 -25.48
N ASP A 684 15.29 -31.71 -26.41
CA ASP A 684 14.25 -32.73 -26.13
C ASP A 684 14.66 -33.86 -25.16
N ASN A 685 15.95 -33.99 -24.81
CA ASN A 685 16.46 -34.89 -23.77
C ASN A 685 17.36 -34.13 -22.78
N PRO A 686 16.83 -33.48 -21.74
CA PRO A 686 17.64 -32.84 -20.72
C PRO A 686 18.27 -33.91 -19.81
N THR A 687 19.50 -34.29 -20.11
CA THR A 687 20.34 -34.97 -19.10
C THR A 687 20.97 -33.86 -18.26
N LEU A 688 20.53 -33.68 -17.02
CA LEU A 688 21.17 -32.75 -16.09
C LEU A 688 22.63 -33.18 -15.91
N PRO A 689 23.63 -32.32 -16.18
CA PRO A 689 24.99 -32.60 -15.73
C PRO A 689 24.99 -32.70 -14.20
N ILE A 690 25.57 -33.79 -13.68
CA ILE A 690 25.52 -34.19 -12.26
C ILE A 690 26.13 -33.13 -11.30
N SER A 691 26.88 -32.14 -11.80
CA SER A 691 27.61 -31.15 -10.97
C SER A 691 27.18 -29.70 -11.25
N ILE A 692 25.93 -29.35 -10.89
CA ILE A 692 25.45 -27.96 -10.81
C ILE A 692 25.34 -27.47 -9.35
N GLN A 693 25.54 -28.38 -8.39
CA GLN A 693 25.31 -28.11 -6.96
C GLN A 693 26.16 -26.99 -6.37
N ASP A 694 27.35 -26.71 -6.91
CA ASP A 694 28.24 -25.65 -6.41
C ASP A 694 28.09 -24.31 -7.16
N LYS A 695 27.22 -24.26 -8.17
CA LYS A 695 27.09 -23.10 -9.07
C LYS A 695 26.15 -22.07 -8.47
N THR A 696 26.44 -20.79 -8.61
CA THR A 696 25.63 -19.72 -7.98
C THR A 696 24.77 -18.96 -8.98
N PHE A 697 25.25 -18.81 -10.22
CA PHE A 697 24.54 -18.08 -11.27
C PHE A 697 24.44 -18.91 -12.55
N ILE A 698 23.27 -19.47 -12.84
CA ILE A 698 23.05 -20.51 -13.86
C ILE A 698 22.17 -19.97 -14.98
N PHE A 699 22.59 -20.15 -16.23
CA PHE A 699 21.76 -19.85 -17.39
C PHE A 699 21.02 -21.11 -17.86
N VAL A 700 19.73 -20.99 -18.09
CA VAL A 700 18.91 -22.05 -18.67
C VAL A 700 18.42 -21.55 -20.02
N ARG A 701 19.13 -21.94 -21.07
CA ARG A 701 18.91 -21.50 -22.45
C ARG A 701 17.72 -22.25 -23.04
N LEU A 702 16.67 -21.50 -23.35
CA LEU A 702 15.53 -21.96 -24.15
C LEU A 702 15.90 -21.92 -25.64
N PRO A 703 15.32 -22.80 -26.47
CA PRO A 703 15.53 -22.75 -27.91
C PRO A 703 15.02 -21.42 -28.50
N GLU A 704 15.80 -20.84 -29.41
CA GLU A 704 15.40 -19.64 -30.16
C GLU A 704 14.27 -20.02 -31.15
N GLU A 705 13.22 -19.20 -31.24
CA GLU A 705 12.14 -19.43 -32.20
C GLU A 705 12.45 -18.76 -33.55
N ASP A 706 12.40 -19.54 -34.64
CA ASP A 706 12.45 -18.99 -36.00
C ASP A 706 11.19 -18.16 -36.31
N ALA A 707 11.39 -16.92 -36.74
CA ALA A 707 10.32 -15.98 -37.09
C ALA A 707 9.37 -16.48 -38.21
N SER A 708 9.72 -17.54 -38.93
CA SER A 708 8.96 -18.12 -40.04
C SER A 708 7.84 -19.09 -39.62
N SER A 709 7.79 -19.54 -38.37
CA SER A 709 6.82 -20.55 -37.92
C SER A 709 5.58 -19.92 -37.26
N GLN A 710 4.42 -20.02 -37.94
CA GLN A 710 3.15 -19.46 -37.43
C GLN A 710 2.59 -20.15 -36.16
N SER A 711 3.18 -21.27 -35.69
CA SER A 711 2.80 -21.94 -34.43
C SER A 711 3.39 -21.30 -33.15
N SER A 712 3.99 -20.12 -33.30
CA SER A 712 4.81 -19.30 -32.37
C SER A 712 4.46 -19.17 -30.88
N LYS A 713 3.23 -19.43 -30.40
CA LYS A 713 2.92 -19.29 -28.96
C LYS A 713 2.99 -20.61 -28.21
N THR A 714 2.56 -21.70 -28.86
CA THR A 714 2.41 -23.00 -28.19
C THR A 714 3.77 -23.64 -27.89
N ASN A 715 4.78 -23.38 -28.74
CA ASN A 715 6.12 -23.93 -28.59
C ASN A 715 6.86 -23.34 -27.37
N HIS A 716 6.90 -22.02 -27.23
CA HIS A 716 7.52 -21.37 -26.07
C HIS A 716 6.94 -21.84 -24.72
N HIS A 717 5.61 -21.95 -24.60
CA HIS A 717 4.97 -22.45 -23.37
C HIS A 717 5.36 -23.91 -23.09
N SER A 718 5.40 -24.77 -24.11
CA SER A 718 5.85 -26.17 -23.95
C SER A 718 7.31 -26.25 -23.50
N CYS A 719 8.19 -25.46 -24.12
CA CYS A 719 9.61 -25.43 -23.77
C CYS A 719 9.83 -24.91 -22.35
N LEU A 720 9.14 -23.84 -21.96
CA LEU A 720 9.21 -23.30 -20.59
C LEU A 720 8.69 -24.31 -19.57
N TYR A 721 7.59 -25.02 -19.86
CA TYR A 721 7.07 -26.06 -18.97
C TYR A 721 8.09 -27.20 -18.79
N SER A 722 8.71 -27.66 -19.87
CA SER A 722 9.77 -28.67 -19.84
C SER A 722 11.02 -28.19 -19.09
N ALA A 723 11.39 -26.90 -19.24
CA ALA A 723 12.48 -26.26 -18.51
C ALA A 723 12.26 -26.35 -17.00
N VAL A 724 11.09 -25.89 -16.56
CA VAL A 724 10.71 -25.84 -15.15
C VAL A 724 10.63 -27.26 -14.58
N LYS A 725 10.00 -28.18 -15.30
CA LYS A 725 9.90 -29.59 -14.90
C LYS A 725 11.28 -30.22 -14.70
N THR A 726 12.24 -29.94 -15.58
CA THR A 726 13.62 -30.42 -15.47
C THR A 726 14.31 -29.82 -14.24
N LEU A 727 14.18 -28.50 -14.03
CA LEU A 727 14.80 -27.82 -12.90
C LEU A 727 14.24 -28.28 -11.55
N LEU A 728 12.94 -28.56 -11.47
CA LEU A 728 12.30 -29.06 -10.26
C LEU A 728 12.83 -30.43 -9.80
N GLN A 729 13.43 -31.21 -10.70
CA GLN A 729 14.08 -32.48 -10.37
C GLN A 729 15.44 -32.28 -9.65
N GLU A 730 16.02 -31.07 -9.69
CA GLU A 730 17.25 -30.77 -8.95
C GLU A 730 17.00 -30.69 -7.44
N ASN A 731 17.92 -31.26 -6.64
CA ASN A 731 17.86 -31.24 -5.17
C ASN A 731 17.63 -29.83 -4.57
N ASN A 732 18.16 -28.80 -5.21
CA ASN A 732 18.11 -27.42 -4.71
C ASN A 732 16.75 -26.73 -4.90
N LEU A 733 15.93 -27.23 -5.82
CA LEU A 733 14.56 -26.79 -6.05
C LEU A 733 13.53 -27.77 -5.47
N GLN A 734 13.95 -28.88 -4.85
CA GLN A 734 13.03 -29.78 -4.15
C GLN A 734 12.36 -29.11 -2.95
N ASN A 735 13.00 -28.13 -2.31
CA ASN A 735 12.37 -27.37 -1.23
C ASN A 735 11.71 -26.08 -1.74
N ALA A 736 10.37 -26.10 -1.86
CA ALA A 736 9.57 -24.93 -2.23
C ALA A 736 9.63 -23.77 -1.21
N LYS A 737 10.14 -24.04 0.01
CA LYS A 737 10.26 -23.04 1.09
C LYS A 737 11.42 -22.08 0.90
N THR A 738 12.50 -22.51 0.25
CA THR A 738 13.73 -21.71 0.07
C THR A 738 13.92 -21.23 -1.37
N SER A 739 12.97 -21.55 -2.25
CA SER A 739 13.02 -21.23 -3.67
C SER A 739 11.80 -20.44 -4.12
N GLN A 740 12.02 -19.54 -5.09
CA GLN A 740 10.94 -18.75 -5.69
C GLN A 740 11.16 -18.54 -7.19
N PHE A 741 10.12 -18.84 -7.96
CA PHE A 741 10.06 -18.46 -9.36
C PHE A 741 9.52 -17.03 -9.50
N ILE A 742 10.16 -16.26 -10.38
CA ILE A 742 9.81 -14.88 -10.70
C ILE A 742 9.69 -14.78 -12.23
N ALA A 743 8.62 -14.18 -12.72
CA ALA A 743 8.48 -13.86 -14.14
C ALA A 743 7.96 -12.44 -14.36
N PHE A 744 8.06 -11.94 -15.59
CA PHE A 744 7.45 -10.65 -15.93
C PHE A 744 5.96 -10.78 -16.27
N ARG A 745 5.57 -11.81 -17.04
CA ARG A 745 4.19 -12.02 -17.47
C ARG A 745 3.43 -12.88 -16.46
N ARG A 746 2.15 -12.56 -16.23
CA ARG A 746 1.26 -13.39 -15.41
C ARG A 746 1.05 -14.78 -16.01
N GLN A 747 0.88 -14.86 -17.34
CA GLN A 747 0.75 -16.13 -18.06
C GLN A 747 1.93 -17.09 -17.83
N ASP A 748 3.14 -16.54 -17.69
CA ASP A 748 4.32 -17.35 -17.35
C ASP A 748 4.23 -17.85 -15.90
N CYS A 749 3.81 -16.97 -14.97
CA CYS A 749 3.60 -17.36 -13.58
C CYS A 749 2.57 -18.47 -13.45
N ASP A 750 1.43 -18.35 -14.15
CA ASP A 750 0.36 -19.35 -14.12
C ASP A 750 0.86 -20.70 -14.64
N LEU A 751 1.55 -20.71 -15.79
CA LEU A 751 2.14 -21.93 -16.35
C LEU A 751 3.15 -22.59 -15.38
N ILE A 752 4.01 -21.77 -14.74
CA ILE A 752 5.00 -22.27 -13.79
C ILE A 752 4.31 -22.79 -12.52
N ASN A 753 3.27 -22.11 -12.03
CA ASN A 753 2.47 -22.55 -10.90
C ASN A 753 1.79 -23.90 -11.20
N ASP A 754 1.24 -24.09 -12.40
CA ASP A 754 0.66 -25.37 -12.84
C ASP A 754 1.70 -26.49 -12.82
N CYS A 755 2.92 -26.21 -13.28
CA CYS A 755 4.04 -27.15 -13.25
C CYS A 755 4.46 -27.50 -11.81
N CYS A 756 4.61 -26.48 -10.95
CA CYS A 756 5.02 -26.65 -9.56
C CYS A 756 3.98 -27.39 -8.73
N CYS A 757 2.69 -27.06 -8.90
CA CYS A 757 1.58 -27.74 -8.25
C CYS A 757 1.59 -29.24 -8.59
N LYS A 758 1.70 -29.58 -9.88
CA LYS A 758 1.81 -30.97 -10.31
C LYS A 758 3.03 -31.70 -9.72
N HIS A 759 4.14 -30.99 -9.50
CA HIS A 759 5.39 -31.57 -8.99
C HIS A 759 5.37 -31.76 -7.46
N TYR A 760 5.00 -30.73 -6.69
CA TYR A 760 5.09 -30.76 -5.23
C TYR A 760 3.90 -31.44 -4.56
N THR A 761 2.70 -31.30 -5.12
CA THR A 761 1.45 -31.73 -4.47
C THR A 761 0.65 -32.71 -5.33
N GLY A 762 0.99 -32.86 -6.61
CA GLY A 762 0.46 -33.92 -7.48
C GLY A 762 -0.92 -33.63 -8.09
N HIS A 763 -1.53 -32.49 -7.77
CA HIS A 763 -2.80 -32.04 -8.33
C HIS A 763 -2.62 -30.83 -9.26
N LEU A 764 -3.67 -30.47 -9.99
CA LEU A 764 -3.70 -29.30 -10.86
C LEU A 764 -4.16 -28.07 -10.08
N THR A 765 -3.61 -26.90 -10.40
CA THR A 765 -4.01 -25.60 -9.83
C THR A 765 -5.45 -25.25 -10.15
N LYS A 766 -5.97 -25.74 -11.29
CA LYS A 766 -7.32 -25.49 -11.77
C LYS A 766 -8.03 -26.80 -12.13
N ASP A 767 -9.32 -26.84 -11.88
CA ASP A 767 -10.18 -27.94 -12.31
C ASP A 767 -10.73 -27.76 -13.73
N HIS A 768 -11.59 -28.69 -14.18
CA HIS A 768 -12.24 -28.66 -15.50
C HIS A 768 -13.14 -27.43 -15.74
N GLN A 769 -13.48 -26.69 -14.69
CA GLN A 769 -14.25 -25.45 -14.75
C GLN A 769 -13.36 -24.20 -14.61
N SER A 770 -12.04 -24.35 -14.67
CA SER A 770 -11.04 -23.29 -14.44
C SER A 770 -11.06 -22.70 -13.02
N ARG A 771 -11.61 -23.42 -12.04
CA ARG A 771 -11.66 -23.01 -10.63
C ARG A 771 -10.36 -23.37 -9.94
N LEU A 772 -9.84 -22.47 -9.10
CA LEU A 772 -8.62 -22.71 -8.34
C LEU A 772 -8.82 -23.81 -7.29
N VAL A 773 -7.94 -24.80 -7.30
CA VAL A 773 -7.93 -25.92 -6.37
C VAL A 773 -6.74 -25.75 -5.43
N PHE A 774 -7.04 -25.69 -4.14
CA PHE A 774 -6.04 -25.63 -3.08
C PHE A 774 -5.96 -26.98 -2.37
N GLY A 775 -4.78 -27.38 -1.90
CA GLY A 775 -4.56 -28.62 -1.16
C GLY A 775 -3.40 -28.51 -0.16
N ILE A 776 -3.24 -29.54 0.66
CA ILE A 776 -2.15 -29.62 1.64
C ILE A 776 -0.80 -29.59 0.91
N GLY A 777 0.12 -28.76 1.39
CA GLY A 777 1.44 -28.53 0.79
C GLY A 777 1.50 -27.37 -0.21
N ASP A 778 0.36 -26.78 -0.60
CA ASP A 778 0.34 -25.68 -1.55
C ASP A 778 1.02 -24.43 -1.01
N LYS A 779 1.84 -23.79 -1.86
CA LYS A 779 2.38 -22.46 -1.62
C LYS A 779 1.41 -21.43 -2.17
N ILE A 780 0.80 -20.65 -1.29
CA ILE A 780 -0.21 -19.65 -1.62
C ILE A 780 0.24 -18.24 -1.22
N CYS A 781 -0.32 -17.21 -1.84
CA CYS A 781 -0.17 -15.83 -1.39
C CYS A 781 -1.50 -15.09 -1.31
N CYS A 782 -1.61 -14.18 -0.35
CA CYS A 782 -2.76 -13.27 -0.24
C CYS A 782 -2.60 -12.16 -1.28
N THR A 783 -3.63 -11.87 -2.07
CA THR A 783 -3.60 -10.73 -3.03
C THR A 783 -4.24 -9.47 -2.46
N ARG A 784 -4.87 -9.58 -1.28
CA ARG A 784 -5.47 -8.48 -0.53
C ARG A 784 -5.08 -8.57 0.94
N ASN A 785 -5.07 -7.40 1.57
CA ASN A 785 -4.87 -7.32 3.01
C ASN A 785 -6.18 -7.69 3.72
N ALA A 786 -6.11 -8.53 4.75
CA ALA A 786 -7.24 -8.83 5.64
C ALA A 786 -6.77 -8.99 7.08
N TYR A 787 -7.66 -8.72 8.04
CA TYR A 787 -7.40 -9.03 9.45
C TYR A 787 -7.69 -10.50 9.70
N LEU A 788 -6.90 -11.14 10.56
CA LEU A 788 -7.09 -12.54 10.92
C LEU A 788 -8.45 -12.75 11.61
N SER A 789 -8.92 -11.79 12.40
CA SER A 789 -10.26 -11.79 13.02
C SER A 789 -11.41 -11.98 12.02
N ASP A 790 -11.29 -11.43 10.82
CA ASP A 790 -12.30 -11.56 9.75
C ASP A 790 -12.29 -12.95 9.09
N LEU A 791 -11.28 -13.77 9.37
CA LEU A 791 -11.01 -15.05 8.72
C LEU A 791 -11.24 -16.25 9.65
N LEU A 792 -11.26 -16.00 10.96
CA LEU A 792 -11.50 -17.05 11.94
C LEU A 792 -12.88 -17.69 11.72
N PRO A 793 -12.99 -19.01 11.93
CA PRO A 793 -14.28 -19.67 12.03
C PRO A 793 -15.12 -19.00 13.12
N GLU A 794 -16.41 -18.80 12.88
CA GLU A 794 -17.31 -18.39 13.96
C GLU A 794 -17.39 -19.53 14.98
N ASN A 795 -16.87 -19.31 16.19
CA ASN A 795 -17.06 -20.23 17.30
C ASN A 795 -18.55 -20.23 17.69
N ILE A 796 -19.24 -21.37 17.54
CA ILE A 796 -20.63 -21.56 18.00
C ILE A 796 -20.71 -21.72 19.54
N SER A 797 -19.61 -21.51 20.29
CA SER A 797 -19.66 -21.43 21.76
C SER A 797 -20.19 -20.07 22.24
N GLY A 798 -21.47 -19.84 21.98
CA GLY A 798 -22.27 -18.73 22.51
C GLY A 798 -23.78 -19.04 22.57
N SER A 799 -24.24 -20.12 21.95
CA SER A 799 -25.65 -20.56 22.02
C SER A 799 -25.77 -21.86 22.82
N GLN A 800 -25.23 -21.88 24.04
CA GLN A 800 -25.61 -22.84 25.11
C GLN A 800 -24.95 -22.42 26.44
N GLN A 801 -25.19 -21.18 26.87
CA GLN A 801 -25.17 -20.83 28.30
C GLN A 801 -26.40 -19.98 28.56
N ASN A 802 -27.56 -20.64 28.54
CA ASN A 802 -28.80 -20.25 29.18
C ASN A 802 -29.68 -21.49 29.11
N ASN A 803 -30.25 -21.87 30.25
CA ASN A 803 -31.00 -23.11 30.52
C ASN A 803 -30.12 -24.28 30.98
N ASP A 804 -29.74 -24.28 32.26
CA ASP A 804 -30.50 -25.03 33.26
C ASP A 804 -29.69 -25.26 34.56
N LEU A 805 -30.39 -25.01 35.68
CA LEU A 805 -30.21 -25.58 37.03
C LEU A 805 -29.19 -24.94 37.98
N ASP A 806 -29.75 -24.06 38.82
CA ASP A 806 -29.88 -24.23 40.28
C ASP A 806 -28.73 -24.81 41.11
N ALA A 807 -28.31 -23.95 42.04
CA ALA A 807 -28.11 -24.21 43.47
C ALA A 807 -26.97 -25.15 43.94
N SER A 808 -26.16 -24.51 44.80
CA SER A 808 -25.40 -25.04 45.94
C SER A 808 -23.97 -25.56 45.74
N SER A 809 -23.08 -24.80 46.39
CA SER A 809 -21.91 -25.20 47.19
C SER A 809 -20.70 -25.88 46.54
N GLU A 810 -19.60 -25.13 46.64
CA GLU A 810 -18.29 -25.54 47.18
C GLU A 810 -17.39 -26.50 46.38
N ASP A 811 -16.18 -25.98 46.16
CA ASP A 811 -14.88 -26.64 46.07
C ASP A 811 -14.23 -26.99 44.71
N PHE A 812 -12.93 -26.65 44.69
CA PHE A 812 -11.81 -27.05 43.84
C PHE A 812 -11.56 -26.38 42.47
N SER A 813 -10.65 -25.39 42.53
CA SER A 813 -9.48 -25.18 41.65
C SER A 813 -9.63 -25.50 40.16
N GLY A 814 -9.78 -24.45 39.34
CA GLY A 814 -9.60 -24.49 37.89
C GLY A 814 -9.22 -23.11 37.36
N THR A 815 -8.02 -23.04 36.77
CA THR A 815 -7.32 -21.91 36.15
C THR A 815 -8.21 -20.80 35.57
N LEU A 816 -7.95 -19.56 36.01
CA LEU A 816 -8.63 -18.32 35.60
C LEU A 816 -8.59 -18.06 34.07
N PRO A 817 -9.62 -17.40 33.48
CA PRO A 817 -9.79 -17.23 32.03
C PRO A 817 -8.92 -16.15 31.37
N ASP A 818 -7.83 -15.69 31.99
CA ASP A 818 -7.05 -14.57 31.47
C ASP A 818 -6.18 -14.95 30.25
N PHE A 819 -5.77 -16.21 30.13
CA PHE A 819 -5.04 -16.69 28.96
C PHE A 819 -5.86 -16.65 27.65
N ALA A 820 -7.18 -16.76 27.73
CA ALA A 820 -8.06 -16.75 26.55
C ALA A 820 -8.28 -15.33 26.00
N LYS A 821 -8.22 -14.29 26.85
CA LYS A 821 -8.34 -12.89 26.41
C LYS A 821 -7.08 -12.43 25.69
N ASN A 822 -5.90 -12.72 26.25
CA ASN A 822 -4.62 -12.32 25.64
C ASN A 822 -4.38 -12.98 24.27
N LYS A 823 -4.80 -14.24 24.07
CA LYS A 823 -4.75 -14.88 22.73
C LYS A 823 -5.68 -14.21 21.72
N ARG A 824 -6.91 -13.85 22.11
CA ARG A 824 -7.85 -13.16 21.22
C ARG A 824 -7.40 -11.75 20.85
N ASP A 825 -6.81 -11.01 21.78
CA ASP A 825 -6.27 -9.66 21.50
C ASP A 825 -5.06 -9.72 20.57
N PHE A 826 -4.20 -10.74 20.72
CA PHE A 826 -3.08 -10.98 19.79
C PHE A 826 -3.57 -11.39 18.40
N GLU A 827 -4.49 -12.35 18.29
CA GLU A 827 -5.06 -12.81 17.02
C GLU A 827 -5.87 -11.72 16.29
N SER A 828 -6.57 -10.84 17.02
CA SER A 828 -7.35 -9.75 16.43
C SER A 828 -6.50 -8.68 15.71
N ASN A 829 -5.25 -8.51 16.14
CA ASN A 829 -4.32 -7.52 15.58
C ASN A 829 -3.42 -8.08 14.48
N VAL A 830 -3.37 -9.40 14.30
CA VAL A 830 -2.60 -10.04 13.23
C VAL A 830 -3.31 -9.79 11.90
N ARG A 831 -2.56 -9.26 10.93
CA ARG A 831 -3.06 -8.90 9.60
C ARG A 831 -2.29 -9.66 8.53
N LEU A 832 -2.99 -10.40 7.69
CA LEU A 832 -2.43 -11.02 6.49
C LEU A 832 -2.20 -9.92 5.45
N CYS A 833 -0.95 -9.80 5.00
CA CYS A 833 -0.56 -8.75 4.06
C CYS A 833 -0.63 -9.24 2.61
N ASN A 834 -0.94 -8.32 1.69
CA ASN A 834 -0.84 -8.56 0.25
C ASN A 834 0.60 -8.94 -0.10
N GLY A 835 0.74 -10.08 -0.77
CA GLY A 835 1.99 -10.69 -1.17
C GLY A 835 2.67 -11.54 -0.10
N GLU A 836 2.07 -11.68 1.09
CA GLU A 836 2.55 -12.62 2.11
C GLU A 836 2.30 -14.06 1.67
N ILE A 837 3.28 -14.93 1.95
CA ILE A 837 3.33 -16.31 1.49
C ILE A 837 2.94 -17.22 2.66
N PHE A 838 2.09 -18.19 2.37
CA PHE A 838 1.68 -19.23 3.30
C PHE A 838 1.80 -20.61 2.64
N PHE A 839 2.01 -21.61 3.46
CA PHE A 839 1.89 -23.02 3.10
C PHE A 839 0.66 -23.59 3.78
N ILE A 840 -0.15 -24.35 3.04
CA ILE A 840 -1.29 -25.07 3.61
C ILE A 840 -0.76 -26.30 4.35
N THR A 841 -0.91 -26.35 5.67
CA THR A 841 -0.45 -27.48 6.51
C THR A 841 -1.56 -28.50 6.74
N ASN A 842 -2.80 -28.05 6.93
CA ASN A 842 -3.98 -28.91 7.08
C ASN A 842 -5.17 -28.38 6.29
N ASP A 843 -6.03 -29.29 5.84
CA ASP A 843 -7.28 -29.00 5.14
C ASP A 843 -8.38 -29.89 5.72
N VAL A 844 -9.33 -29.28 6.42
CA VAL A 844 -10.39 -29.98 7.15
C VAL A 844 -11.74 -29.50 6.61
N THR A 845 -12.56 -30.43 6.14
CA THR A 845 -13.94 -30.13 5.71
C THR A 845 -14.93 -30.72 6.70
N ASP A 846 -15.61 -29.86 7.44
CA ASP A 846 -16.70 -30.23 8.35
C ASP A 846 -18.02 -30.33 7.58
N VAL A 847 -18.65 -31.50 7.59
CA VAL A 847 -19.90 -31.78 6.87
C VAL A 847 -21.13 -31.62 7.78
N THR A 848 -20.96 -31.36 9.08
CA THR A 848 -22.04 -31.41 10.08
C THR A 848 -23.06 -30.27 9.96
N PHE A 849 -22.65 -29.06 9.56
CA PHE A 849 -23.52 -27.88 9.43
C PHE A 849 -23.20 -27.04 8.18
N GLY A 850 -23.45 -27.63 7.01
CA GLY A 850 -23.24 -27.02 5.69
C GLY A 850 -21.76 -26.96 5.34
N LYS A 851 -21.24 -28.00 4.66
CA LYS A 851 -19.84 -28.19 4.21
C LYS A 851 -18.91 -26.98 4.48
N ARG A 852 -18.33 -26.88 5.68
CA ARG A 852 -17.39 -25.82 6.03
C ARG A 852 -15.97 -26.31 5.86
N ARG A 853 -15.26 -25.79 4.87
CA ARG A 853 -13.84 -26.08 4.65
C ARG A 853 -12.98 -25.08 5.42
N SER A 854 -12.07 -25.57 6.26
CA SER A 854 -11.10 -24.79 7.01
C SER A 854 -9.68 -25.19 6.61
N LEU A 855 -8.82 -24.20 6.38
CA LEU A 855 -7.42 -24.40 6.05
C LEU A 855 -6.53 -23.94 7.19
N THR A 856 -5.51 -24.71 7.53
CA THR A 856 -4.42 -24.25 8.39
C THR A 856 -3.29 -23.73 7.52
N ILE A 857 -2.95 -22.46 7.69
CA ILE A 857 -1.94 -21.75 6.90
C ILE A 857 -0.76 -21.37 7.79
N ASN A 858 0.45 -21.65 7.31
CA ASN A 858 1.70 -21.39 8.03
C ASN A 858 2.63 -20.50 7.19
N ASN A 859 3.10 -19.37 7.73
CA ASN A 859 4.00 -18.45 7.03
C ASN A 859 5.50 -18.77 7.19
N MET A 860 5.83 -19.85 7.88
CA MET A 860 7.19 -20.29 8.24
C MET A 860 7.98 -19.27 9.08
N ALA A 861 7.32 -18.25 9.61
CA ALA A 861 7.89 -17.20 10.44
C ALA A 861 7.20 -17.12 11.82
N GLY A 862 6.67 -18.26 12.29
CA GLY A 862 6.01 -18.40 13.60
C GLY A 862 4.50 -18.17 13.62
N LEU A 863 3.86 -17.83 12.49
CA LEU A 863 2.40 -17.75 12.41
C LEU A 863 1.84 -19.00 11.75
N GLU A 864 1.10 -19.79 12.52
CA GLU A 864 0.27 -20.90 12.04
C GLU A 864 -1.15 -20.73 12.56
N VAL A 865 -2.12 -20.61 11.65
CA VAL A 865 -3.51 -20.28 11.98
C VAL A 865 -4.48 -21.07 11.13
N THR A 866 -5.59 -21.51 11.74
CA THR A 866 -6.69 -22.18 11.04
C THR A 866 -7.78 -21.17 10.71
N VAL A 867 -8.12 -21.05 9.43
CA VAL A 867 -9.05 -20.06 8.88
C VAL A 867 -10.12 -20.70 8.03
N ASP A 868 -11.30 -20.08 7.97
CA ASP A 868 -12.39 -20.49 7.09
C ASP A 868 -12.01 -20.21 5.62
N PHE A 869 -12.10 -21.24 4.77
CA PHE A 869 -11.71 -21.15 3.36
C PHE A 869 -12.53 -20.13 2.58
N LYS A 870 -13.84 -20.05 2.83
CA LYS A 870 -14.76 -19.14 2.14
C LYS A 870 -14.48 -17.70 2.53
N LYS A 871 -14.21 -17.45 3.82
CA LYS A 871 -13.76 -16.12 4.31
C LYS A 871 -12.39 -15.78 3.70
N LEU A 872 -11.43 -16.71 3.71
CA LEU A 872 -10.10 -16.51 3.13
C LEU A 872 -10.16 -16.13 1.64
N MET A 873 -10.95 -16.85 0.84
CA MET A 873 -11.17 -16.52 -0.57
C MET A 873 -11.83 -15.14 -0.75
N LYS A 874 -12.85 -14.83 0.06
CA LYS A 874 -13.59 -13.56 -0.03
C LYS A 874 -12.73 -12.34 0.32
N TYR A 875 -11.99 -12.40 1.42
CA TYR A 875 -11.25 -11.26 1.96
C TYR A 875 -9.82 -11.15 1.41
N CYS A 876 -9.08 -12.27 1.32
CA CYS A 876 -7.68 -12.28 0.88
C CYS A 876 -7.49 -12.56 -0.62
N ARG A 877 -8.45 -13.26 -1.26
CA ARG A 877 -8.33 -13.76 -2.65
C ARG A 877 -6.99 -14.44 -2.90
N ILE A 878 -6.80 -15.58 -2.25
CA ILE A 878 -5.54 -16.32 -2.33
C ILE A 878 -5.30 -16.87 -3.75
N LYS A 879 -4.03 -16.94 -4.16
CA LYS A 879 -3.58 -17.57 -5.42
C LYS A 879 -2.35 -18.44 -5.15
N HIS A 880 -2.10 -19.45 -5.98
CA HIS A 880 -0.83 -20.19 -5.95
C HIS A 880 0.36 -19.25 -6.20
N ALA A 881 1.47 -19.50 -5.51
CA ALA A 881 2.56 -18.53 -5.36
C ALA A 881 3.96 -19.14 -5.51
N TRP A 882 4.09 -20.34 -6.08
CA TRP A 882 5.41 -20.87 -6.46
C TRP A 882 6.10 -19.96 -7.48
N ALA A 883 5.32 -19.37 -8.38
CA ALA A 883 5.73 -18.33 -9.31
C ALA A 883 4.95 -17.05 -9.08
N ARG A 884 5.67 -15.93 -9.13
CA ARG A 884 5.12 -14.59 -8.91
C ARG A 884 5.65 -13.62 -9.94
N THR A 885 4.87 -12.59 -10.22
CA THR A 885 5.38 -11.52 -11.08
C THR A 885 6.44 -10.73 -10.33
N ILE A 886 7.41 -10.19 -11.07
CA ILE A 886 8.49 -9.39 -10.48
C ILE A 886 7.97 -8.24 -9.62
N HIS A 887 6.87 -7.59 -10.02
CA HIS A 887 6.23 -6.51 -9.28
C HIS A 887 5.63 -6.99 -7.96
N THR A 888 4.93 -8.14 -7.96
CA THR A 888 4.34 -8.67 -6.72
C THR A 888 5.39 -9.18 -5.75
N PHE A 889 6.55 -9.64 -6.23
CA PHE A 889 7.63 -10.15 -5.38
C PHE A 889 8.59 -9.06 -4.84
N GLN A 890 8.34 -7.78 -5.15
CA GLN A 890 9.15 -6.68 -4.62
C GLN A 890 9.09 -6.61 -3.08
N GLY A 891 10.21 -6.25 -2.44
CA GLY A 891 10.37 -6.25 -0.98
C GLY A 891 10.63 -7.62 -0.36
N SER A 892 10.65 -8.70 -1.14
CA SER A 892 11.02 -10.06 -0.69
C SER A 892 12.44 -10.43 -1.12
N GLU A 893 13.05 -11.44 -0.52
CA GLU A 893 14.30 -12.06 -0.97
C GLU A 893 14.27 -13.54 -0.58
N GLU A 894 14.88 -14.42 -1.38
CA GLU A 894 14.87 -15.88 -1.16
C GLU A 894 16.26 -16.48 -1.41
N GLN A 895 16.53 -17.68 -0.88
CA GLN A 895 17.84 -18.33 -1.03
C GLN A 895 18.15 -18.62 -2.50
N THR A 896 17.18 -19.23 -3.18
CA THR A 896 17.25 -19.55 -4.60
C THR A 896 16.15 -18.82 -5.37
N VAL A 897 16.53 -18.02 -6.36
CA VAL A 897 15.58 -17.35 -7.25
C VAL A 897 15.70 -17.89 -8.66
N VAL A 898 14.56 -18.21 -9.28
CA VAL A 898 14.50 -18.59 -10.69
C VAL A 898 13.77 -17.49 -11.45
N TYR A 899 14.48 -16.77 -12.32
CA TYR A 899 13.90 -15.69 -13.10
C TYR A 899 13.65 -16.10 -14.55
N VAL A 900 12.41 -15.96 -15.00
CA VAL A 900 12.00 -16.27 -16.37
C VAL A 900 11.86 -14.99 -17.19
N VAL A 901 12.61 -14.90 -18.29
CA VAL A 901 12.54 -13.81 -19.26
C VAL A 901 11.63 -14.24 -20.41
N GLY A 902 10.37 -13.84 -20.33
CA GLY A 902 9.39 -14.04 -21.39
C GLY A 902 9.46 -12.98 -22.49
N LYS A 903 8.76 -13.21 -23.61
CA LYS A 903 8.61 -12.23 -24.69
C LYS A 903 7.67 -11.10 -24.27
N ALA A 904 8.23 -10.04 -23.68
CA ALA A 904 7.47 -8.87 -23.25
C ALA A 904 8.14 -7.56 -23.66
N GLY A 905 7.46 -6.79 -24.52
CA GLY A 905 7.99 -5.55 -25.08
C GLY A 905 8.30 -4.45 -24.05
N ARG A 906 7.80 -4.52 -22.81
CA ARG A 906 8.08 -3.53 -21.75
C ARG A 906 9.18 -3.97 -20.78
N GLN A 907 9.69 -5.20 -20.89
CA GLN A 907 10.76 -5.69 -20.03
C GLN A 907 12.10 -5.03 -20.42
N HIS A 908 12.89 -4.64 -19.42
CA HIS A 908 14.16 -3.93 -19.59
C HIS A 908 15.13 -4.28 -18.46
N TRP A 909 16.36 -3.76 -18.52
CA TRP A 909 17.48 -4.15 -17.67
C TRP A 909 17.16 -4.14 -16.17
N GLN A 910 16.38 -3.15 -15.73
CA GLN A 910 15.98 -2.92 -14.34
C GLN A 910 15.08 -4.04 -13.80
N HIS A 911 14.29 -4.68 -14.68
CA HIS A 911 13.54 -5.88 -14.33
C HIS A 911 14.50 -7.05 -14.09
N VAL A 912 15.44 -7.28 -15.02
CA VAL A 912 16.46 -8.32 -14.86
C VAL A 912 17.30 -8.10 -13.61
N TYR A 913 17.75 -6.87 -13.39
CA TYR A 913 18.49 -6.44 -12.21
C TYR A 913 17.71 -6.74 -10.93
N THR A 914 16.47 -6.24 -10.85
CA THR A 914 15.64 -6.42 -9.65
C THR A 914 15.44 -7.90 -9.36
N ALA A 915 15.10 -8.73 -10.35
CA ALA A 915 14.93 -10.16 -10.14
C ALA A 915 16.20 -10.85 -9.64
N VAL A 916 17.35 -10.56 -10.26
CA VAL A 916 18.66 -11.11 -9.87
C VAL A 916 19.01 -10.72 -8.43
N THR A 917 18.80 -9.47 -8.04
CA THR A 917 19.14 -9.00 -6.68
C THR A 917 18.26 -9.59 -5.57
N ARG A 918 17.20 -10.33 -5.91
CA ARG A 918 16.29 -10.95 -4.94
C ARG A 918 16.76 -12.35 -4.53
N GLY A 919 17.68 -12.96 -5.27
CA GLY A 919 18.34 -14.21 -4.88
C GLY A 919 19.51 -13.94 -3.95
N ARG A 920 19.55 -14.64 -2.80
CA ARG A 920 20.62 -14.49 -1.81
C ARG A 920 21.84 -15.33 -2.12
N CYS A 921 21.65 -16.62 -2.40
CA CYS A 921 22.74 -17.58 -2.64
C CYS A 921 22.82 -18.02 -4.10
N ARG A 922 21.65 -18.20 -4.74
CA ARG A 922 21.59 -18.77 -6.09
C ARG A 922 20.55 -18.10 -6.97
N VAL A 923 20.89 -17.92 -8.24
CA VAL A 923 20.00 -17.39 -9.28
C VAL A 923 20.06 -18.26 -10.54
N TYR A 924 18.90 -18.72 -10.99
CA TYR A 924 18.71 -19.30 -12.32
C TYR A 924 18.05 -18.27 -13.23
N VAL A 925 18.52 -18.15 -14.46
CA VAL A 925 17.89 -17.31 -15.48
C VAL A 925 17.42 -18.20 -16.62
N ILE A 926 16.11 -18.33 -16.79
CA ILE A 926 15.48 -19.08 -17.89
C ILE A 926 15.11 -18.09 -18.99
N ALA A 927 15.72 -18.21 -20.17
CA ALA A 927 15.42 -17.32 -21.29
C ALA A 927 15.87 -17.88 -22.64
N GLU A 928 15.23 -17.38 -23.70
CA GLU A 928 15.89 -17.24 -25.00
C GLU A 928 17.03 -16.22 -24.85
N GLU A 929 18.22 -16.54 -25.37
CA GLU A 929 19.39 -15.68 -25.18
C GLU A 929 19.19 -14.32 -25.85
N SER A 930 18.56 -14.31 -27.03
CA SER A 930 18.18 -13.09 -27.74
C SER A 930 17.28 -12.19 -26.88
N GLN A 931 16.28 -12.75 -26.20
CA GLN A 931 15.35 -12.01 -25.35
C GLN A 931 16.04 -11.48 -24.09
N LEU A 932 16.91 -12.29 -23.46
CA LEU A 932 17.70 -11.83 -22.32
C LEU A 932 18.64 -10.68 -22.70
N ARG A 933 19.34 -10.80 -23.84
CA ARG A 933 20.22 -9.73 -24.36
C ARG A 933 19.42 -8.46 -24.64
N ASN A 934 18.27 -8.58 -25.32
CA ASN A 934 17.38 -7.47 -25.60
C ASN A 934 16.87 -6.79 -24.32
N ALA A 935 16.43 -7.57 -23.33
CA ALA A 935 15.99 -7.04 -22.05
C ALA A 935 17.12 -6.29 -21.33
N ILE A 936 18.35 -6.82 -21.31
CA ILE A 936 19.50 -6.18 -20.67
C ILE A 936 19.91 -4.90 -21.41
N MET A 937 19.91 -4.89 -22.74
CA MET A 937 20.33 -3.73 -23.53
C MET A 937 19.29 -2.61 -23.53
N LYS A 938 18.00 -2.96 -23.39
CA LYS A 938 16.92 -1.99 -23.37
C LYS A 938 17.01 -1.06 -22.17
N ASN A 939 17.03 0.24 -22.44
CA ASN A 939 16.94 1.25 -21.39
C ASN A 939 15.55 1.30 -20.77
N SER A 940 15.51 1.54 -19.46
CA SER A 940 14.29 1.90 -18.75
C SER A 940 13.77 3.24 -19.27
N PHE A 941 12.45 3.37 -19.37
CA PHE A 941 11.84 4.63 -19.78
C PHE A 941 12.13 5.72 -18.72
N PRO A 942 12.71 6.88 -19.11
CA PRO A 942 12.97 7.94 -18.15
C PRO A 942 11.64 8.54 -17.68
N ARG A 943 11.34 8.42 -16.38
CA ARG A 943 10.13 9.02 -15.81
C ARG A 943 10.25 10.55 -15.81
N LYS A 944 9.32 11.24 -16.47
CA LYS A 944 9.21 12.70 -16.47
C LYS A 944 8.63 13.16 -15.12
N THR A 945 9.47 13.75 -14.27
CA THR A 945 9.11 14.23 -12.92
C THR A 945 9.59 15.67 -12.67
N ARG A 946 8.95 16.39 -11.73
CA ARG A 946 9.40 17.73 -11.30
C ARG A 946 9.93 17.77 -9.88
N LEU A 947 9.89 16.67 -9.12
CA LEU A 947 10.42 16.62 -7.76
C LEU A 947 11.87 17.12 -7.67
N LYS A 948 12.76 16.64 -8.56
CA LYS A 948 14.16 17.11 -8.65
C LYS A 948 14.25 18.63 -8.84
N HIS A 949 13.41 19.19 -9.72
CA HIS A 949 13.36 20.63 -9.99
C HIS A 949 12.88 21.42 -8.76
N PHE A 950 11.84 20.95 -8.07
CA PHE A 950 11.32 21.61 -6.88
C PHE A 950 12.33 21.59 -5.73
N LEU A 951 13.02 20.46 -5.52
CA LEU A 951 14.10 20.37 -4.53
C LEU A 951 15.24 21.33 -4.87
N GLN A 952 15.74 21.31 -6.11
CA GLN A 952 16.82 22.21 -6.53
C GLN A 952 16.44 23.69 -6.39
N SER A 953 15.25 24.09 -6.83
CA SER A 953 14.79 25.48 -6.72
C SER A 953 14.63 25.95 -5.27
N LYS A 954 14.09 25.11 -4.39
CA LYS A 954 13.96 25.41 -2.95
C LYS A 954 15.29 25.42 -2.22
N LEU A 955 16.21 24.51 -2.56
CA LEU A 955 17.55 24.48 -1.99
C LEU A 955 18.44 25.63 -2.49
N SER A 956 18.23 26.12 -3.72
CA SER A 956 18.96 27.29 -4.23
C SER A 956 18.43 28.61 -3.68
N SER A 957 17.12 28.72 -3.42
CA SER A 957 16.53 29.90 -2.77
C SER A 957 16.88 30.00 -1.28
N SER A 958 17.12 28.85 -0.63
CA SER A 958 17.68 28.80 0.71
C SER A 958 19.20 28.89 0.62
N GLY A 959 19.75 30.11 0.65
CA GLY A 959 21.21 30.37 0.59
C GLY A 959 22.00 29.87 1.81
N ALA A 960 21.90 28.58 2.14
CA ALA A 960 22.80 27.92 3.05
C ALA A 960 24.10 27.57 2.27
N PRO A 961 25.25 28.21 2.58
CA PRO A 961 26.52 27.75 2.04
C PRO A 961 26.74 26.29 2.45
N PRO A 962 27.43 25.48 1.63
CA PRO A 962 27.86 24.16 2.08
C PRO A 962 28.65 24.39 3.38
N ALA A 963 28.24 23.72 4.45
CA ALA A 963 29.01 23.73 5.68
C ALA A 963 30.44 23.28 5.32
N ASP A 964 31.41 24.17 5.47
CA ASP A 964 32.83 23.86 5.39
C ASP A 964 33.14 22.90 6.55
N PHE A 965 32.91 21.61 6.32
CA PHE A 965 33.40 20.57 7.20
C PHE A 965 34.90 20.42 6.95
N PRO A 966 35.73 20.35 8.02
CA PRO A 966 37.15 20.16 7.87
C PRO A 966 37.38 18.81 7.17
N SER A 967 38.16 18.86 6.09
CA SER A 967 38.56 17.67 5.34
C SER A 967 39.15 16.61 6.29
N PRO A 968 38.96 15.30 6.02
CA PRO A 968 39.37 14.24 6.93
C PRO A 968 40.86 14.37 7.23
N ARG A 969 41.21 14.33 8.53
CA ARG A 969 42.58 14.37 9.03
C ARG A 969 43.42 13.34 8.27
N LYS A 970 44.18 13.79 7.27
CA LYS A 970 45.26 13.00 6.68
C LYS A 970 46.33 12.89 7.75
N SER A 971 46.55 11.67 8.23
CA SER A 971 47.68 11.30 9.06
C SER A 971 48.97 11.89 8.49
N SER A 972 49.63 12.71 9.29
CA SER A 972 50.95 13.29 9.06
C SER A 972 51.98 12.16 9.00
N GLY A 973 52.19 11.63 7.79
CA GLY A 973 53.32 10.79 7.44
C GLY A 973 54.42 11.66 6.84
N ASP A 974 55.41 11.93 7.67
CA ASP A 974 56.67 12.61 7.38
C ASP A 974 57.47 11.87 6.29
N SER A 975 57.81 12.54 5.20
CA SER A 975 58.95 12.20 4.34
C SER A 975 59.20 13.35 3.35
N GLY A 976 60.39 13.94 3.49
CA GLY A 976 60.76 15.18 2.84
C GLY A 976 61.39 15.06 1.44
N GLY A 977 61.49 16.23 0.83
CA GLY A 977 62.49 16.58 -0.18
C GLY A 977 62.03 16.58 -1.64
N PRO A 978 62.60 17.43 -2.51
CA PRO A 978 62.96 18.83 -2.29
C PRO A 978 62.26 19.78 -3.29
N SER A 979 62.20 21.03 -2.84
CA SER A 979 61.78 22.27 -3.50
C SER A 979 62.51 22.62 -4.81
N THR A 980 61.77 23.14 -5.82
CA THR A 980 62.01 24.37 -6.64
C THR A 980 61.28 24.30 -8.01
N PRO A 981 60.97 25.43 -8.70
CA PRO A 981 60.27 26.61 -8.19
C PRO A 981 59.10 27.07 -9.11
N SER A 982 58.23 27.88 -8.51
CA SER A 982 57.34 28.91 -9.08
C SER A 982 57.26 29.09 -10.61
N ALA A 983 56.04 28.92 -11.15
CA ALA A 983 55.57 29.63 -12.34
C ALA A 983 54.25 30.36 -11.99
N SER A 984 54.31 31.68 -12.02
CA SER A 984 53.22 32.64 -11.82
C SER A 984 52.34 32.80 -13.07
N PRO A 985 51.11 33.35 -12.93
CA PRO A 985 49.97 33.08 -13.82
C PRO A 985 49.69 34.19 -14.84
N LEU A 986 49.12 33.82 -15.99
CA LEU A 986 48.63 34.72 -17.05
C LEU A 986 47.38 34.12 -17.75
N PRO A 987 46.50 34.95 -18.36
CA PRO A 987 45.17 35.17 -17.77
C PRO A 987 43.97 34.75 -18.64
N VAL A 988 42.82 34.83 -18.00
CA VAL A 988 41.44 34.69 -18.48
C VAL A 988 41.17 35.59 -19.69
N VAL A 989 40.76 34.98 -20.79
CA VAL A 989 40.17 35.66 -21.96
C VAL A 989 38.65 35.55 -21.84
N THR A 990 38.03 36.65 -21.44
CA THR A 990 36.65 37.00 -21.79
C THR A 990 36.70 37.72 -23.13
N ASP A 991 35.99 37.24 -24.13
CA ASP A 991 35.57 38.10 -25.24
C ASP A 991 34.28 37.62 -25.91
N HIS A 992 33.63 38.62 -26.48
CA HIS A 992 32.22 38.73 -26.77
C HIS A 992 31.71 37.93 -27.97
N ALA A 993 30.39 37.74 -27.92
CA ALA A 993 29.45 37.55 -29.02
C ALA A 993 29.97 37.94 -30.43
N MET A 994 29.97 36.95 -31.32
CA MET A 994 29.82 37.18 -32.75
C MET A 994 28.71 36.29 -33.31
N THR A 995 27.67 36.97 -33.76
CA THR A 995 26.80 36.57 -34.87
C THR A 995 27.64 36.20 -36.08
N ASN A 996 27.35 35.07 -36.72
CA ASN A 996 27.49 34.91 -38.16
C ASN A 996 26.55 33.82 -38.67
N ASP A 997 25.78 34.22 -39.66
CA ASP A 997 24.93 33.43 -40.52
C ASP A 997 25.65 32.19 -41.05
N VAL A 998 24.99 31.05 -40.95
CA VAL A 998 25.32 29.87 -41.76
C VAL A 998 24.09 29.55 -42.59
N THR A 999 24.15 30.05 -43.82
CA THR A 999 23.36 29.72 -44.99
C THR A 999 23.30 28.21 -45.19
N TRP A 1000 22.10 27.64 -45.11
CA TRP A 1000 21.81 26.30 -45.62
C TRP A 1000 21.50 26.38 -47.11
N SER A 1001 22.50 25.98 -47.89
CA SER A 1001 22.41 25.74 -49.32
C SER A 1001 21.58 24.51 -49.64
N GLU A 1002 20.78 24.68 -50.68
CA GLU A 1002 19.83 23.76 -51.30
C GLU A 1002 20.45 22.44 -51.76
N ALA A 1003 19.73 21.35 -51.55
CA ALA A 1003 19.85 20.14 -52.35
C ALA A 1003 18.46 19.76 -52.88
N SER A 1004 18.43 19.56 -54.18
CA SER A 1004 17.32 19.39 -55.11
C SER A 1004 16.41 18.18 -54.88
N SER A 1005 15.15 18.38 -55.21
CA SER A 1005 14.04 17.44 -55.45
C SER A 1005 14.36 16.28 -56.39
N PRO A 1006 13.55 15.20 -56.33
CA PRO A 1006 12.72 14.90 -57.49
C PRO A 1006 11.25 14.57 -57.16
N ASP A 1007 10.37 15.26 -57.90
CA ASP A 1007 9.11 14.81 -58.49
C ASP A 1007 8.29 13.71 -57.80
N GLU A 1008 7.21 14.14 -57.13
CA GLU A 1008 5.92 13.44 -57.21
C GLU A 1008 4.82 14.42 -57.61
N ARG A 1009 4.08 14.02 -58.64
CA ARG A 1009 3.19 14.82 -59.47
C ARG A 1009 1.86 15.15 -58.78
N THR A 1010 1.57 16.45 -58.76
CA THR A 1010 0.33 17.10 -59.24
C THR A 1010 -1.02 16.52 -58.81
N LEU A 1011 -1.79 17.32 -58.05
CA LEU A 1011 -3.11 17.77 -58.47
C LEU A 1011 -3.45 19.10 -57.77
N THR A 1012 -3.54 20.11 -58.62
CA THR A 1012 -3.74 21.53 -58.38
C THR A 1012 -5.19 21.87 -58.02
N PHE A 1013 -5.39 22.70 -57.00
CA PHE A 1013 -6.46 23.71 -57.01
C PHE A 1013 -5.85 25.02 -56.48
N ALA A 1014 -5.66 25.94 -57.41
CA ALA A 1014 -5.10 27.27 -57.17
C ALA A 1014 -6.24 28.28 -57.25
N GLU A 1015 -6.36 29.17 -56.26
CA GLU A 1015 -7.00 30.47 -56.43
C GLU A 1015 -6.52 31.48 -55.36
N ARG A 1016 -5.39 32.10 -55.68
CA ARG A 1016 -5.06 33.53 -55.59
C ARG A 1016 -6.08 34.45 -54.88
N TRP A 1017 -5.70 34.99 -53.72
CA TRP A 1017 -5.97 36.38 -53.32
C TRP A 1017 -4.70 36.98 -52.68
N GLN A 1018 -4.09 37.94 -53.38
CA GLN A 1018 -3.12 38.89 -52.87
C GLN A 1018 -3.88 40.16 -52.46
N LEU A 1019 -3.58 40.75 -51.30
CA LEU A 1019 -3.39 42.20 -51.22
C LEU A 1019 -2.59 42.59 -49.96
N SER A 1020 -1.68 43.52 -50.22
CA SER A 1020 -0.71 44.28 -49.45
C SER A 1020 -1.18 44.99 -48.16
N SER A 1021 -0.21 45.12 -47.22
CA SER A 1021 0.24 46.32 -46.45
C SER A 1021 -0.54 47.63 -46.60
N PRO A 1022 -0.62 48.53 -45.58
CA PRO A 1022 0.59 49.18 -44.99
C PRO A 1022 0.56 49.71 -43.54
N ASP A 1023 1.76 50.01 -43.06
CA ASP A 1023 2.25 51.19 -42.30
C ASP A 1023 1.52 51.80 -41.08
N GLY A 1024 2.35 52.19 -40.10
CA GLY A 1024 2.03 53.15 -39.02
C GLY A 1024 2.66 52.75 -37.68
N VAL A 1025 3.97 52.90 -37.47
CA VAL A 1025 4.67 54.11 -36.95
C VAL A 1025 4.51 54.34 -35.44
N ASP A 1026 5.66 54.27 -34.77
CA ASP A 1026 6.15 54.97 -33.57
C ASP A 1026 5.22 55.21 -32.37
N THR A 1027 5.66 54.79 -31.19
CA THR A 1027 6.29 55.71 -30.22
C THR A 1027 6.82 54.97 -28.99
N ASP A 1028 8.03 55.36 -28.61
CA ASP A 1028 8.68 55.16 -27.32
C ASP A 1028 7.77 55.52 -26.13
N ASP A 1029 7.95 54.87 -24.97
CA ASP A 1029 8.61 55.54 -23.85
C ASP A 1029 8.73 54.68 -22.58
N ASP A 1030 9.80 55.03 -21.88
CA ASP A 1030 10.47 54.37 -20.79
C ASP A 1030 9.74 54.28 -19.44
N LEU A 1031 10.23 53.29 -18.68
CA LEU A 1031 10.46 53.26 -17.23
C LEU A 1031 10.08 54.51 -16.39
N PRO A 1032 9.57 54.25 -15.17
CA PRO A 1032 10.28 54.80 -14.02
C PRO A 1032 10.52 53.77 -12.90
N LYS A 1033 11.80 53.67 -12.55
CA LYS A 1033 12.31 53.28 -11.23
C LYS A 1033 12.12 54.47 -10.27
N SER A 1034 11.80 54.20 -8.99
CA SER A 1034 12.71 54.47 -7.86
C SER A 1034 12.03 54.79 -6.52
N ARG A 1035 12.70 54.27 -5.46
CA ARG A 1035 12.94 54.89 -4.14
C ARG A 1035 11.83 54.96 -3.07
N ALA A 1036 11.95 54.02 -2.12
CA ALA A 1036 12.45 54.23 -0.75
C ALA A 1036 12.04 55.50 0.06
N SER A 1037 11.41 55.27 1.22
CA SER A 1037 11.71 55.87 2.54
C SER A 1037 10.76 55.25 3.60
N LYS A 1038 11.23 54.63 4.69
CA LYS A 1038 11.72 55.20 5.97
C LYS A 1038 10.69 56.07 6.72
N ARG A 1039 10.28 55.61 7.92
CA ARG A 1039 10.06 56.32 9.22
C ARG A 1039 9.15 55.46 10.13
N THR A 1040 9.58 54.91 11.27
CA THR A 1040 9.84 55.44 12.64
C THR A 1040 8.61 55.67 13.54
N CYS A 1041 8.65 55.02 14.72
CA CYS A 1041 8.30 55.46 16.09
C CYS A 1041 6.83 55.50 16.61
N GLY A 1042 6.70 55.07 17.89
CA GLY A 1042 5.60 55.30 18.86
C GLY A 1042 4.84 54.01 19.23
N VAL A 1043 4.91 53.38 20.42
CA VAL A 1043 4.75 53.79 21.84
C VAL A 1043 3.32 54.23 22.18
N ASN A 1044 2.49 53.33 22.73
CA ASN A 1044 1.96 53.37 24.11
C ASN A 1044 0.88 52.31 24.38
N ASP A 1045 0.81 51.99 25.68
CA ASP A 1045 -0.10 51.12 26.44
C ASP A 1045 -1.60 51.40 26.22
N ASP A 1046 -2.41 50.34 26.36
CA ASP A 1046 -3.67 50.43 27.11
C ASP A 1046 -4.20 49.05 27.56
N GLU A 1047 -4.92 49.12 28.68
CA GLU A 1047 -5.29 48.11 29.66
C GLU A 1047 -6.23 46.98 29.20
N SER A 1048 -6.15 45.82 29.86
CA SER A 1048 -7.32 45.00 30.27
C SER A 1048 -6.93 43.92 31.30
N PRO A 1049 -7.62 43.81 32.46
CA PRO A 1049 -7.30 42.85 33.51
C PRO A 1049 -8.26 41.65 33.56
N SER A 1050 -7.73 40.45 33.79
CA SER A 1050 -8.47 39.36 34.46
C SER A 1050 -7.52 38.37 35.11
N LYS A 1051 -7.38 38.48 36.44
CA LYS A 1051 -6.69 37.54 37.32
C LYS A 1051 -7.50 36.25 37.45
N ILE A 1052 -6.88 35.11 37.12
CA ILE A 1052 -7.26 33.79 37.64
C ILE A 1052 -5.97 33.21 38.24
N PHE A 1053 -6.04 32.87 39.53
CA PHE A 1053 -4.93 32.39 40.35
C PHE A 1053 -4.38 31.05 39.83
N MET A 1054 -3.15 31.03 39.30
CA MET A 1054 -2.35 29.81 39.23
C MET A 1054 -1.59 29.64 40.55
N VAL A 1055 -1.76 28.46 41.14
CA VAL A 1055 -1.00 27.93 42.27
C VAL A 1055 0.49 27.97 41.92
N GLY A 1056 1.28 28.54 42.83
CA GLY A 1056 2.61 29.08 42.56
C GLY A 1056 3.63 28.08 42.04
N GLU A 1057 4.12 28.31 40.83
CA GLU A 1057 5.40 27.79 40.37
C GLU A 1057 6.52 28.47 41.16
N SER A 1058 7.34 27.66 41.83
CA SER A 1058 8.60 28.08 42.47
C SER A 1058 9.47 28.85 41.46
N PRO A 1059 9.74 30.17 41.65
CA PRO A 1059 10.34 31.01 40.61
C PRO A 1059 11.82 30.72 40.30
N GLN A 1060 12.44 29.74 40.96
CA GLN A 1060 13.89 29.51 40.83
C GLN A 1060 14.28 28.26 40.03
N VAL A 1061 13.34 27.33 39.76
CA VAL A 1061 13.68 26.06 39.10
C VAL A 1061 13.54 26.13 37.57
N SER A 1062 12.47 26.76 37.06
CA SER A 1062 12.21 26.77 35.60
C SER A 1062 13.21 27.57 34.78
N SER A 1063 13.77 28.67 35.30
CA SER A 1063 14.73 29.50 34.54
C SER A 1063 16.13 28.88 34.45
N ARG A 1064 16.52 28.04 35.42
CA ARG A 1064 17.83 27.37 35.46
C ARG A 1064 17.90 26.15 34.55
N LEU A 1065 16.80 25.41 34.42
CA LEU A 1065 16.73 24.20 33.59
C LEU A 1065 16.79 24.52 32.08
N GLN A 1066 16.31 25.69 31.64
CA GLN A 1066 16.27 26.04 30.21
C GLN A 1066 17.66 26.26 29.57
N ASN A 1067 18.73 26.42 30.35
CA ASN A 1067 20.07 26.70 29.83
C ASN A 1067 21.11 25.60 30.10
N LEU A 1068 20.69 24.40 30.56
CA LEU A 1068 21.61 23.29 30.79
C LEU A 1068 21.91 22.55 29.46
N ARG A 1069 23.15 22.71 28.97
CA ARG A 1069 23.73 21.82 27.95
C ARG A 1069 24.46 20.69 28.66
N LEU A 1070 23.99 19.45 28.46
CA LEU A 1070 24.32 18.22 29.20
C LEU A 1070 25.80 17.78 29.24
N ASN A 1071 26.74 18.47 28.57
CA ASN A 1071 28.07 17.90 28.36
C ASN A 1071 29.19 18.43 29.29
N ASN A 1072 28.90 19.16 30.37
CA ASN A 1072 29.95 19.59 31.32
C ASN A 1072 29.42 19.86 32.74
N LEU A 1073 28.99 18.83 33.47
CA LEU A 1073 28.65 18.99 34.89
C LEU A 1073 29.51 18.07 35.76
N ILE A 1074 30.43 18.67 36.52
CA ILE A 1074 31.02 18.02 37.69
C ILE A 1074 30.05 18.27 38.86
N PRO A 1075 29.67 17.24 39.66
CA PRO A 1075 28.60 17.30 40.66
C PRO A 1075 28.65 18.49 41.62
N ARG A 1076 29.85 19.01 41.91
CA ARG A 1076 30.06 20.17 42.81
C ARG A 1076 29.46 21.50 42.31
N GLN A 1077 29.04 21.61 41.06
CA GLN A 1077 28.43 22.85 40.53
C GLN A 1077 26.91 22.94 40.72
N LEU A 1078 26.22 21.83 41.00
CA LEU A 1078 24.78 21.85 41.23
C LEU A 1078 24.41 22.42 42.61
N PHE A 1079 25.34 22.30 43.56
CA PHE A 1079 25.13 22.71 44.96
C PHE A 1079 26.37 23.45 45.46
N LYS A 1080 26.43 24.77 45.30
CA LYS A 1080 27.33 25.57 46.16
C LYS A 1080 26.72 25.57 47.55
N PRO A 1081 27.44 25.09 48.59
CA PRO A 1081 26.96 25.19 49.96
C PRO A 1081 26.80 26.66 50.32
N THR A 1082 25.63 27.04 50.81
CA THR A 1082 25.45 28.30 51.55
C THR A 1082 26.29 28.21 52.81
N ASP A 1083 27.50 28.76 52.78
CA ASP A 1083 28.28 29.00 53.99
C ASP A 1083 27.51 29.96 54.92
N ASN A 1084 27.29 29.45 56.13
CA ASN A 1084 27.11 30.15 57.40
C ASN A 1084 25.85 31.01 57.59
N GLN A 1085 24.79 30.35 58.06
CA GLN A 1085 24.08 30.81 59.26
C GLN A 1085 24.90 30.42 60.49
N GLU A 1086 25.72 31.32 61.02
CA GLU A 1086 26.15 31.34 62.42
C GLU A 1086 26.84 32.69 62.75
N THR A 1087 26.20 33.44 63.66
CA THR A 1087 26.62 34.71 64.33
C THR A 1087 26.80 35.98 63.51
#